data_AF-A0A919JHI8-F1
#
_entry.id   AF-A0A919JHI8-F1
#
_cell.length_a   1.000
_cell.length_b   1.000
_cell.length_c   1.000
_cell.angle_alpha   90.00
_cell.angle_beta   90.00
_cell.angle_gamma   90.00
#
_symmetry.space_group_name_H-M   'P 1'
#
loop_
_entity.id
_entity.type
_entity.pdbx_description
1 polymer ?
#
loop_
_entity_poly.entity_id
_entity_poly.type
_entity_poly.pdbx_seq_one_letter_code
_entity_poly.pdbx_strand_id
1 'polypeptide(L)'
;MTTEQPPPAGADSTAAAPAPGTAADPGSGRTVASNLPAAPDNPAATNNPATTNNPAADGPPGAVGGRPPKPVRRWAGLRRGRATKTDPGAPGALRPAVPPGADPSPPPDRSTKDSPTSSPRLPGAAAPGSTADAEAAFPTNGSTADPPTAHGRGKTPVPPTDPGRGTTPVPPTDPGRGKTSTPPPGPGQGTTPAAAAAPAQPAATSPTAPAQGPTTATSTTATTPEQTPTAAASTAPGETPAAGPTTKTAPTASPKGDGNGNGDGKDAPKADQEAPPAGKPTRRRKPKLPSTRPPGAPPDPWTAFAETSDRAPGRIRRAARAAGRALIHEYALVTYGSLLLAVLLTWPALRYPMHTFPQDIWDPSRQAWQISWAGHILITDPARLWQSNAFFPEPYSFAFGDSLLGYAPAGMLGSGPLAAVLRYNILFVLAHALLAIGGYALIRQLGAGRTGALVGAVAFAYAPWRLAQEGHLDIISAGGIPLALAMLARGHGWSMRYGFRPGRRHAGWAAVGWLVATWQLSLGFSLGLPFAYVLGALSVIVGLAVLVRRLRRRSTGPVLGWRLLVTDLLGGLIFAGVGSLIALPYLRVPDTAPAGTEIGFFSAPLRGLLIGPAESRIWGAPHAVPRQSLSWPAEMALLPGFVLYALALVGLVFSVWRMWHRLLLLVAVVVSVILTLGTTFFTGRWTYLPLFGHLPSSFGVRIPGRLMLWVTLLLAVLAAGAVAEFVRRAEHLAAHRMPPWPGPWLRLATLVPLLLVLVETWSATAHPVVPAQPAAMRTLTGPMLVLPSTALTDQTVMLWSTSRFQDLANGSGGFAPQRQSEMRRAVASFPDVASIEYLRQRRVGTVLLLRAQVVGTPWERSGDVPVETLGIRREDLDDNSVVFYLN
;
A
#
# COMPACT_ATOMS: atom_id res chain seq x y z
N MET A 1 -3.97 70.31 20.08
CA MET A 1 -3.99 70.22 21.55
C MET A 1 -4.23 68.75 21.88
N THR A 2 -3.37 68.01 22.56
CA THR A 2 -2.00 68.21 23.12
C THR A 2 -1.40 66.79 23.25
N THR A 3 -0.14 66.48 22.89
CA THR A 3 1.10 66.64 23.70
C THR A 3 0.95 66.21 25.18
N GLU A 4 1.83 65.44 25.84
CA GLU A 4 3.16 64.81 25.56
C GLU A 4 3.24 63.44 26.33
N GLN A 5 4.04 62.41 25.99
CA GLN A 5 5.49 62.15 26.28
C GLN A 5 5.89 62.18 27.79
N PRO A 6 7.01 61.58 28.28
CA PRO A 6 8.00 60.67 27.65
C PRO A 6 8.45 59.44 28.53
N PRO A 7 9.40 58.58 28.07
CA PRO A 7 10.05 57.52 28.87
C PRO A 7 11.55 57.78 29.21
N PRO A 8 12.18 56.99 30.11
CA PRO A 8 13.63 57.04 30.43
C PRO A 8 14.47 55.96 29.69
N ALA A 9 15.70 55.65 30.15
CA ALA A 9 16.70 54.73 29.52
C ALA A 9 17.31 53.71 30.54
N GLY A 10 18.22 52.77 30.22
CA GLY A 10 19.04 52.51 29.01
C GLY A 10 19.52 51.03 28.95
N ALA A 11 20.72 50.65 28.47
CA ALA A 11 21.85 51.40 27.89
C ALA A 11 22.74 50.47 27.00
N ASP A 12 23.46 51.07 26.04
CA ASP A 12 24.70 50.59 25.34
C ASP A 12 24.70 49.25 24.54
N SER A 13 25.37 49.10 23.38
CA SER A 13 26.19 50.04 22.56
C SER A 13 26.32 49.59 21.09
N THR A 14 26.34 50.54 20.13
CA THR A 14 26.81 50.41 18.70
C THR A 14 26.12 49.37 17.78
N ALA A 15 25.98 49.50 16.45
CA ALA A 15 26.06 50.57 15.43
C ALA A 15 25.64 49.92 14.07
N ALA A 16 25.10 50.55 13.01
CA ALA A 16 24.59 51.90 12.74
C ALA A 16 23.52 51.83 11.59
N ALA A 17 23.31 52.90 10.81
CA ALA A 17 22.42 53.01 9.62
C ALA A 17 23.14 53.83 8.50
N PRO A 18 22.58 54.23 7.32
CA PRO A 18 21.17 54.48 6.91
C PRO A 18 20.70 53.61 5.70
N ALA A 19 19.46 53.59 5.15
CA ALA A 19 18.28 54.49 5.10
C ALA A 19 18.41 55.71 4.13
N PRO A 20 17.34 56.43 3.70
CA PRO A 20 15.87 56.21 3.74
C PRO A 20 15.10 56.53 2.41
N GLY A 21 13.74 56.59 2.43
CA GLY A 21 12.89 57.39 1.50
C GLY A 21 11.63 56.67 0.95
N THR A 22 10.39 56.82 1.48
CA THR A 22 9.38 57.92 1.36
C THR A 22 8.85 58.17 -0.08
N ALA A 23 7.57 57.89 -0.45
CA ALA A 23 6.28 58.53 -0.07
C ALA A 23 6.03 59.91 -0.78
N ALA A 24 4.82 60.35 -1.21
CA ALA A 24 3.44 59.84 -1.06
C ALA A 24 2.42 60.44 -2.11
N ASP A 25 1.25 59.78 -2.25
CA ASP A 25 -0.13 60.36 -2.38
C ASP A 25 -0.58 61.18 -3.66
N PRO A 26 -1.83 61.74 -3.79
CA PRO A 26 -2.65 61.54 -5.02
C PRO A 26 -3.32 62.80 -5.64
N GLY A 27 -4.14 62.65 -6.71
CA GLY A 27 -4.95 63.75 -7.28
C GLY A 27 -5.88 63.37 -8.45
N SER A 28 -6.98 64.10 -8.66
CA SER A 28 -8.07 63.77 -9.62
C SER A 28 -8.21 64.74 -10.80
N GLY A 29 -8.84 64.35 -11.92
CA GLY A 29 -9.14 65.25 -13.05
C GLY A 29 -10.07 64.72 -14.17
N ARG A 30 -11.09 65.51 -14.54
CA ARG A 30 -12.06 65.38 -15.67
C ARG A 30 -11.42 65.74 -17.05
N THR A 31 -11.92 65.49 -18.28
CA THR A 31 -13.07 64.74 -18.92
C THR A 31 -12.66 64.43 -20.40
N VAL A 32 -13.40 64.38 -21.54
CA VAL A 32 -14.79 64.71 -22.01
C VAL A 32 -15.10 64.09 -23.40
N ALA A 33 -16.39 63.85 -23.74
CA ALA A 33 -16.99 63.67 -25.10
C ALA A 33 -16.50 62.50 -26.03
N SER A 34 -17.26 61.95 -26.99
CA SER A 34 -18.73 61.92 -27.27
C SER A 34 -19.07 60.93 -28.41
N ASN A 35 -20.13 60.12 -28.29
CA ASN A 35 -21.23 59.96 -29.27
C ASN A 35 -22.18 58.77 -28.95
N LEU A 36 -23.46 58.91 -29.33
CA LEU A 36 -24.58 57.96 -29.22
C LEU A 36 -25.11 57.61 -30.65
N PRO A 37 -26.14 56.74 -30.89
CA PRO A 37 -27.18 56.16 -30.00
C PRO A 37 -27.08 54.60 -29.92
N ALA A 38 -28.07 53.75 -29.55
CA ALA A 38 -29.52 53.88 -29.35
C ALA A 38 -30.11 52.82 -28.37
N ALA A 39 -31.42 52.93 -28.11
CA ALA A 39 -32.33 52.01 -27.41
C ALA A 39 -33.78 52.30 -27.89
N PRO A 40 -34.90 51.71 -27.39
CA PRO A 40 -35.08 50.63 -26.39
C PRO A 40 -36.07 49.52 -26.86
N ASP A 41 -36.46 48.57 -25.98
CA ASP A 41 -37.87 48.33 -25.57
C ASP A 41 -38.14 46.98 -24.85
N ASN A 42 -39.32 46.89 -24.21
CA ASN A 42 -39.90 45.83 -23.33
C ASN A 42 -41.45 45.81 -23.63
N PRO A 43 -42.36 44.95 -23.09
CA PRO A 43 -42.23 43.84 -22.14
C PRO A 43 -43.13 42.58 -22.40
N ALA A 44 -43.16 41.66 -21.42
CA ALA A 44 -44.29 40.82 -20.94
C ALA A 44 -45.19 39.93 -21.86
N ALA A 45 -45.06 38.61 -21.65
CA ALA A 45 -46.12 37.58 -21.41
C ALA A 45 -47.37 37.39 -22.31
N THR A 46 -47.61 36.13 -22.77
CA THR A 46 -48.95 35.48 -22.89
C THR A 46 -48.83 33.94 -23.12
N ASN A 47 -49.96 33.21 -23.22
CA ASN A 47 -50.08 31.74 -23.04
C ASN A 47 -50.24 30.90 -24.34
N ASN A 48 -49.66 29.66 -24.36
CA ASN A 48 -50.18 28.30 -24.75
C ASN A 48 -51.14 28.11 -25.98
N PRO A 49 -51.46 26.87 -26.48
CA PRO A 49 -50.94 25.50 -26.22
C PRO A 49 -50.75 24.56 -27.47
N ALA A 50 -50.51 23.25 -27.22
CA ALA A 50 -50.78 22.06 -28.08
C ALA A 50 -49.78 21.72 -29.25
N THR A 51 -49.66 20.48 -29.78
CA THR A 51 -50.46 19.24 -29.63
C THR A 51 -49.67 17.91 -29.86
N THR A 52 -49.90 16.90 -29.00
CA THR A 52 -49.94 15.41 -29.22
C THR A 52 -48.88 14.57 -29.99
N ASN A 53 -48.33 13.61 -29.24
CA ASN A 53 -48.37 12.12 -29.40
C ASN A 53 -47.52 11.30 -30.41
N ASN A 54 -47.03 10.18 -29.86
CA ASN A 54 -46.56 8.93 -30.49
C ASN A 54 -47.75 7.91 -30.53
N PRO A 55 -47.74 6.81 -31.33
CA PRO A 55 -47.29 5.50 -30.79
C PRO A 55 -46.73 4.53 -31.88
N ALA A 56 -46.66 3.22 -31.57
CA ALA A 56 -46.02 2.19 -32.41
C ALA A 56 -46.78 0.84 -32.48
N ALA A 57 -46.35 0.00 -33.43
CA ALA A 57 -46.59 -1.45 -33.62
C ALA A 57 -47.98 -1.94 -34.12
N ASP A 58 -47.99 -2.72 -35.22
CA ASP A 58 -48.39 -4.15 -35.19
C ASP A 58 -47.94 -4.94 -36.46
N GLY A 59 -48.37 -6.22 -36.59
CA GLY A 59 -47.78 -7.29 -37.42
C GLY A 59 -48.30 -7.62 -38.87
N PRO A 60 -48.06 -8.86 -39.38
CA PRO A 60 -47.85 -9.17 -40.82
C PRO A 60 -49.02 -9.91 -41.54
N PRO A 61 -48.93 -10.18 -42.87
CA PRO A 61 -48.59 -11.54 -43.35
C PRO A 61 -47.92 -11.64 -44.76
N GLY A 62 -47.62 -12.87 -45.22
CA GLY A 62 -47.50 -13.22 -46.67
C GLY A 62 -46.16 -13.82 -47.14
N ALA A 63 -46.20 -14.92 -47.92
CA ALA A 63 -45.02 -15.70 -48.34
C ALA A 63 -44.88 -15.84 -49.88
N VAL A 64 -43.68 -16.21 -50.38
CA VAL A 64 -43.40 -17.32 -51.34
C VAL A 64 -41.98 -17.24 -51.97
N GLY A 65 -41.29 -18.39 -52.07
CA GLY A 65 -40.34 -18.71 -53.17
C GLY A 65 -38.81 -18.57 -52.95
N GLY A 66 -38.04 -19.62 -53.28
CA GLY A 66 -36.59 -19.52 -53.60
C GLY A 66 -35.61 -20.49 -52.91
N ARG A 67 -35.00 -21.40 -53.69
CA ARG A 67 -33.81 -22.28 -53.41
C ARG A 67 -33.23 -22.72 -54.77
N PRO A 68 -32.05 -23.38 -54.89
CA PRO A 68 -31.06 -23.84 -53.89
C PRO A 68 -29.79 -22.96 -54.03
N PRO A 69 -28.49 -23.37 -54.14
CA PRO A 69 -27.77 -24.62 -53.86
C PRO A 69 -26.48 -24.41 -53.01
N LYS A 70 -25.35 -25.05 -53.38
CA LYS A 70 -23.98 -24.98 -52.84
C LYS A 70 -22.99 -25.34 -53.96
N PRO A 71 -21.67 -25.20 -53.74
CA PRO A 71 -20.71 -26.17 -54.28
C PRO A 71 -19.91 -26.89 -53.19
N VAL A 72 -19.60 -28.16 -53.44
CA VAL A 72 -18.59 -28.95 -52.72
C VAL A 72 -17.63 -29.52 -53.77
N ARG A 73 -16.32 -29.52 -53.51
CA ARG A 73 -15.38 -30.40 -54.21
C ARG A 73 -14.47 -31.12 -53.23
N ARG A 74 -14.06 -32.32 -53.63
CA ARG A 74 -13.26 -33.33 -52.91
C ARG A 74 -12.20 -33.85 -53.89
N TRP A 75 -11.45 -34.88 -53.47
CA TRP A 75 -10.41 -35.63 -54.22
C TRP A 75 -8.98 -35.03 -54.22
N ALA A 76 -7.89 -35.82 -54.24
CA ALA A 76 -7.56 -37.09 -53.54
C ALA A 76 -6.13 -37.56 -53.87
N GLY A 77 -5.44 -38.22 -52.90
CA GLY A 77 -4.15 -38.90 -53.06
C GLY A 77 -2.91 -38.06 -52.74
N LEU A 78 -1.66 -38.54 -52.86
CA LEU A 78 -1.05 -39.88 -53.00
C LEU A 78 0.51 -39.70 -52.84
N ARG A 79 1.43 -40.66 -52.62
CA ARG A 79 1.47 -42.14 -52.46
C ARG A 79 2.79 -42.50 -51.71
N ARG A 80 2.83 -43.63 -50.96
CA ARG A 80 4.00 -44.24 -50.25
C ARG A 80 4.51 -43.49 -48.98
N GLY A 81 4.83 -44.12 -47.84
CA GLY A 81 4.38 -45.42 -47.28
C GLY A 81 5.48 -46.40 -46.78
N ARG A 82 5.31 -46.99 -45.59
CA ARG A 82 5.83 -48.32 -45.13
C ARG A 82 5.05 -48.81 -43.89
N ALA A 83 4.98 -50.13 -43.65
CA ALA A 83 4.30 -50.81 -42.51
C ALA A 83 5.23 -50.90 -41.26
N THR A 84 4.87 -51.41 -40.06
CA THR A 84 4.07 -52.60 -39.61
C THR A 84 3.26 -52.32 -38.32
N LYS A 85 2.09 -52.95 -38.04
CA LYS A 85 1.85 -54.28 -37.38
C LYS A 85 2.59 -54.42 -36.02
N THR A 86 2.00 -54.86 -34.88
CA THR A 86 0.76 -55.62 -34.56
C THR A 86 0.12 -55.25 -33.20
N ASP A 87 -1.16 -55.64 -33.02
CA ASP A 87 -1.96 -55.81 -31.78
C ASP A 87 -2.58 -57.25 -31.85
N PRO A 88 -3.37 -57.82 -30.90
CA PRO A 88 -3.88 -57.33 -29.61
C PRO A 88 -3.76 -58.34 -28.42
N GLY A 89 -4.38 -58.08 -27.26
CA GLY A 89 -4.56 -59.09 -26.19
C GLY A 89 -5.49 -58.71 -25.00
N ALA A 90 -6.62 -59.41 -24.87
CA ALA A 90 -7.58 -59.41 -23.75
C ALA A 90 -8.46 -60.69 -23.87
N PRO A 91 -9.29 -61.12 -22.88
CA PRO A 91 -9.66 -60.50 -21.60
C PRO A 91 -9.49 -61.44 -20.37
N GLY A 92 -10.01 -61.04 -19.20
CA GLY A 92 -10.21 -61.92 -18.04
C GLY A 92 -11.04 -61.23 -16.94
N ALA A 93 -11.99 -61.96 -16.34
CA ALA A 93 -12.88 -61.44 -15.29
C ALA A 93 -13.03 -62.46 -14.15
N LEU A 94 -13.14 -62.00 -12.90
CA LEU A 94 -13.59 -62.80 -11.75
C LEU A 94 -14.04 -61.92 -10.56
N ARG A 95 -15.09 -62.40 -9.87
CA ARG A 95 -15.73 -62.00 -8.58
C ARG A 95 -16.29 -63.32 -7.99
N PRO A 96 -16.83 -63.43 -6.75
CA PRO A 96 -17.18 -62.42 -5.74
C PRO A 96 -16.73 -62.76 -4.28
N ALA A 97 -17.15 -61.97 -3.28
CA ALA A 97 -17.38 -62.40 -1.88
C ALA A 97 -18.31 -61.41 -1.11
N VAL A 98 -19.49 -61.89 -0.65
CA VAL A 98 -20.66 -61.27 0.05
C VAL A 98 -21.53 -62.46 0.59
N PRO A 99 -22.48 -62.43 1.57
CA PRO A 99 -23.01 -61.41 2.54
C PRO A 99 -22.41 -61.59 3.98
N PRO A 100 -23.03 -61.29 5.17
CA PRO A 100 -24.36 -60.69 5.53
C PRO A 100 -24.32 -59.49 6.52
N GLY A 101 -25.42 -58.76 6.80
CA GLY A 101 -26.83 -58.80 6.35
C GLY A 101 -27.66 -57.74 7.12
N ALA A 102 -28.98 -57.55 6.97
CA ALA A 102 -29.97 -58.08 6.00
C ALA A 102 -31.23 -57.15 5.94
N ASP A 103 -32.06 -57.32 4.89
CA ASP A 103 -33.33 -56.60 4.56
C ASP A 103 -34.54 -57.04 5.46
N PRO A 104 -35.86 -56.73 5.23
CA PRO A 104 -36.52 -56.07 4.06
C PRO A 104 -37.81 -55.18 4.25
N SER A 105 -37.95 -54.17 3.37
CA SER A 105 -39.07 -53.93 2.39
C SER A 105 -40.58 -53.84 2.87
N PRO A 106 -41.64 -53.69 2.00
CA PRO A 106 -42.58 -52.55 2.14
C PRO A 106 -44.13 -52.85 2.19
N PRO A 107 -45.04 -52.35 1.31
CA PRO A 107 -46.26 -51.58 1.67
C PRO A 107 -47.61 -52.33 1.56
N PRO A 108 -48.79 -51.68 1.81
CA PRO A 108 -49.82 -51.62 0.74
C PRO A 108 -50.83 -50.42 0.69
N ASP A 109 -51.06 -49.94 -0.54
CA ASP A 109 -52.31 -49.62 -1.30
C ASP A 109 -53.67 -49.10 -0.69
N ARG A 110 -54.16 -48.00 -1.33
CA ARG A 110 -55.50 -47.75 -1.97
C ARG A 110 -56.79 -47.17 -1.29
N SER A 111 -57.45 -46.34 -2.14
CA SER A 111 -58.87 -45.91 -2.18
C SER A 111 -59.28 -44.74 -1.24
N THR A 112 -60.24 -43.84 -1.57
CA THR A 112 -61.26 -43.76 -2.64
C THR A 112 -61.45 -42.33 -3.26
N LYS A 113 -61.95 -42.32 -4.51
CA LYS A 113 -62.93 -41.41 -5.19
C LYS A 113 -63.07 -39.87 -5.01
N ASP A 114 -63.61 -39.31 -6.10
CA ASP A 114 -64.46 -38.11 -6.29
C ASP A 114 -63.85 -36.71 -6.51
N SER A 115 -64.68 -35.85 -7.09
CA SER A 115 -64.46 -34.53 -7.73
C SER A 115 -65.73 -33.67 -7.48
N PRO A 116 -65.98 -32.45 -8.04
CA PRO A 116 -65.21 -31.63 -9.00
C PRO A 116 -65.21 -30.10 -8.70
N THR A 117 -64.80 -29.28 -9.68
CA THR A 117 -65.14 -27.84 -9.87
C THR A 117 -64.66 -26.80 -8.84
N SER A 118 -64.44 -25.50 -9.16
CA SER A 118 -64.53 -24.76 -10.44
C SER A 118 -63.61 -23.52 -10.43
N SER A 119 -63.40 -22.90 -11.61
CA SER A 119 -63.03 -21.48 -11.75
C SER A 119 -64.24 -20.72 -12.33
N PRO A 120 -64.38 -19.39 -12.12
CA PRO A 120 -64.11 -18.49 -13.26
C PRO A 120 -63.73 -17.01 -12.97
N ARG A 121 -62.97 -16.43 -13.91
CA ARG A 121 -63.11 -15.11 -14.59
C ARG A 121 -63.23 -13.75 -13.84
N LEU A 122 -62.44 -12.80 -14.36
CA LEU A 122 -62.59 -11.32 -14.47
C LEU A 122 -63.90 -10.91 -15.24
N PRO A 123 -64.33 -9.61 -15.42
CA PRO A 123 -63.49 -8.38 -15.46
C PRO A 123 -64.10 -7.00 -15.02
N GLY A 124 -63.24 -5.97 -15.04
CA GLY A 124 -63.56 -4.55 -15.31
C GLY A 124 -63.75 -3.61 -14.10
N ALA A 125 -63.77 -2.27 -14.23
CA ALA A 125 -63.20 -1.37 -15.26
C ALA A 125 -63.40 0.12 -14.85
N ALA A 126 -62.34 0.96 -14.72
CA ALA A 126 -62.40 2.44 -14.73
C ALA A 126 -61.01 3.12 -14.62
N ALA A 127 -60.90 4.37 -15.11
CA ALA A 127 -59.84 5.38 -14.91
C ALA A 127 -60.39 6.74 -15.42
N PRO A 128 -59.70 7.92 -15.33
CA PRO A 128 -58.48 8.31 -14.61
C PRO A 128 -58.69 9.57 -13.71
N GLY A 129 -57.64 10.17 -13.10
CA GLY A 129 -57.73 11.54 -12.55
C GLY A 129 -56.63 12.02 -11.57
N SER A 130 -55.91 13.07 -11.97
CA SER A 130 -54.84 13.85 -11.30
C SER A 130 -54.95 14.22 -9.80
N THR A 131 -53.80 14.37 -9.12
CA THR A 131 -53.25 15.66 -8.62
C THR A 131 -51.77 15.51 -8.18
N ALA A 132 -51.10 16.60 -7.75
CA ALA A 132 -49.66 16.68 -7.49
C ALA A 132 -49.33 17.10 -6.02
N ASP A 133 -48.09 17.56 -5.79
CA ASP A 133 -47.54 18.17 -4.55
C ASP A 133 -47.24 17.22 -3.36
N ALA A 134 -46.20 17.42 -2.52
CA ALA A 134 -44.97 18.24 -2.65
C ALA A 134 -43.83 17.79 -1.68
N GLU A 135 -42.61 18.24 -1.99
CA GLU A 135 -41.42 18.41 -1.10
C GLU A 135 -41.80 19.03 0.28
N ALA A 136 -41.30 18.65 1.46
CA ALA A 136 -39.97 18.23 1.96
C ALA A 136 -38.93 19.35 2.16
N ALA A 137 -38.65 19.75 3.42
CA ALA A 137 -37.41 20.44 3.85
C ALA A 137 -37.25 20.52 5.40
N PHE A 138 -36.00 20.61 5.89
CA PHE A 138 -35.64 20.95 7.28
C PHE A 138 -35.14 22.40 7.37
N PRO A 139 -35.30 23.10 8.51
CA PRO A 139 -34.65 24.40 8.76
C PRO A 139 -33.20 24.25 9.24
N THR A 140 -32.40 25.30 9.06
CA THR A 140 -31.02 25.44 9.59
C THR A 140 -30.80 26.84 10.17
N ASN A 141 -29.72 27.04 10.93
CA ASN A 141 -29.45 28.27 11.69
C ASN A 141 -29.02 29.46 10.80
N GLY A 142 -29.38 30.69 11.22
CA GLY A 142 -28.39 31.79 11.24
C GLY A 142 -28.79 33.20 10.75
N SER A 143 -29.16 34.05 11.71
CA SER A 143 -28.70 35.46 11.83
C SER A 143 -29.24 36.61 10.94
N THR A 144 -29.49 37.74 11.61
CA THR A 144 -29.34 39.17 11.22
C THR A 144 -30.35 39.92 10.33
N ALA A 145 -30.73 41.09 10.87
CA ALA A 145 -31.13 42.37 10.24
C ALA A 145 -32.63 42.69 9.98
N ASP A 146 -33.03 43.81 10.58
CA ASP A 146 -34.31 44.56 10.53
C ASP A 146 -34.51 45.40 9.23
N PRO A 147 -35.60 46.19 9.06
CA PRO A 147 -37.04 45.95 9.32
C PRO A 147 -37.89 46.28 8.05
N PRO A 148 -39.25 46.34 8.08
CA PRO A 148 -39.89 47.64 8.34
C PRO A 148 -41.27 47.64 9.07
N THR A 149 -41.64 48.86 9.47
CA THR A 149 -42.97 49.43 9.81
C THR A 149 -44.14 49.10 8.85
N ALA A 150 -45.44 49.26 9.17
CA ALA A 150 -46.20 49.52 10.41
C ALA A 150 -47.75 49.47 10.11
N HIS A 151 -48.57 50.08 10.99
CA HIS A 151 -50.06 50.15 11.04
C HIS A 151 -50.77 48.96 11.72
N GLY A 152 -51.81 49.16 12.55
CA GLY A 152 -52.33 50.41 13.14
C GLY A 152 -53.80 50.33 13.59
N ARG A 153 -54.15 51.05 14.68
CA ARG A 153 -55.46 51.11 15.40
C ARG A 153 -55.73 49.89 16.32
N GLY A 154 -56.20 50.03 17.57
CA GLY A 154 -56.35 51.25 18.38
C GLY A 154 -57.23 51.08 19.64
N LYS A 155 -57.27 52.14 20.48
CA LYS A 155 -58.08 52.37 21.71
C LYS A 155 -57.58 51.78 23.05
N THR A 156 -57.41 52.68 24.03
CA THR A 156 -57.36 52.46 25.49
C THR A 156 -58.74 52.80 26.10
N PRO A 157 -59.02 52.48 27.40
CA PRO A 157 -58.64 53.34 28.54
C PRO A 157 -58.05 52.57 29.76
N VAL A 158 -57.96 53.22 30.93
CA VAL A 158 -57.09 52.93 32.11
C VAL A 158 -57.83 53.38 33.40
N PRO A 159 -57.30 53.25 34.65
CA PRO A 159 -56.99 52.10 35.53
C PRO A 159 -58.13 51.86 36.60
N PRO A 160 -57.93 51.29 37.83
CA PRO A 160 -57.25 52.00 38.94
C PRO A 160 -56.45 51.18 40.02
N THR A 161 -55.54 51.90 40.70
CA THR A 161 -55.08 51.80 42.12
C THR A 161 -54.42 50.55 42.75
N ASP A 162 -53.22 50.81 43.27
CA ASP A 162 -52.49 50.14 44.39
C ASP A 162 -52.91 50.73 45.77
N PRO A 163 -52.66 50.04 46.90
CA PRO A 163 -52.07 50.74 48.05
C PRO A 163 -50.99 49.94 48.84
N GLY A 164 -49.95 50.65 49.33
CA GLY A 164 -48.90 50.14 50.25
C GLY A 164 -49.36 49.82 51.69
N ARG A 165 -48.53 49.84 52.76
CA ARG A 165 -47.24 50.53 53.03
C ARG A 165 -46.70 50.07 54.42
N GLY A 166 -45.39 49.96 54.66
CA GLY A 166 -44.84 49.77 56.04
C GLY A 166 -43.39 49.25 56.16
N THR A 167 -42.68 49.55 57.26
CA THR A 167 -41.22 49.30 57.44
C THR A 167 -40.75 49.13 58.90
N THR A 168 -39.78 48.22 59.14
CA THR A 168 -38.82 48.13 60.31
C THR A 168 -39.41 47.92 61.73
N PRO A 169 -38.67 47.48 62.81
CA PRO A 169 -37.21 47.52 63.10
C PRO A 169 -36.55 46.25 63.78
N VAL A 170 -35.34 46.41 64.38
CA VAL A 170 -34.34 45.45 64.98
C VAL A 170 -33.47 46.24 66.01
N PRO A 171 -32.67 45.71 67.01
CA PRO A 171 -32.26 44.34 67.44
C PRO A 171 -32.93 43.88 68.79
N PRO A 172 -32.38 43.09 69.77
CA PRO A 172 -31.00 42.86 70.33
C PRO A 172 -30.29 41.58 69.76
N THR A 173 -29.04 41.13 70.00
CA THR A 173 -27.85 41.31 70.91
C THR A 173 -27.65 40.40 72.15
N ASP A 174 -26.73 39.41 72.02
CA ASP A 174 -25.56 38.93 72.86
C ASP A 174 -25.55 39.04 74.42
N PRO A 175 -24.72 38.31 75.24
CA PRO A 175 -23.36 37.74 75.02
C PRO A 175 -23.10 36.31 75.60
N GLY A 176 -21.89 35.70 75.62
CA GLY A 176 -20.58 36.01 75.00
C GLY A 176 -19.35 35.91 75.95
N ARG A 177 -18.29 35.15 75.57
CA ARG A 177 -16.87 35.22 76.07
C ARG A 177 -15.97 34.16 75.37
N GLY A 178 -14.79 34.45 74.82
CA GLY A 178 -14.21 35.75 74.44
C GLY A 178 -12.68 35.74 74.22
N LYS A 179 -12.19 36.74 73.43
CA LYS A 179 -10.77 37.17 73.21
C LYS A 179 -9.90 36.24 72.32
N THR A 180 -8.98 36.73 71.47
CA THR A 180 -8.50 38.11 71.20
C THR A 180 -8.13 38.31 69.71
N SER A 181 -7.98 39.57 69.26
CA SER A 181 -7.85 40.03 67.86
C SER A 181 -6.43 40.37 67.39
N THR A 182 -6.17 40.39 66.07
CA THR A 182 -5.52 41.50 65.28
C THR A 182 -5.36 41.15 63.77
N PRO A 183 -5.86 41.99 62.83
CA PRO A 183 -5.50 41.99 61.39
C PRO A 183 -5.15 43.42 60.86
N PRO A 184 -4.93 43.69 59.55
CA PRO A 184 -4.77 42.81 58.38
C PRO A 184 -3.28 42.79 57.90
N PRO A 185 -2.75 43.33 56.76
CA PRO A 185 -3.27 44.01 55.55
C PRO A 185 -2.97 43.27 54.21
N GLY A 186 -3.04 43.98 53.07
CA GLY A 186 -2.53 43.62 51.72
C GLY A 186 -2.23 44.91 50.92
N PRO A 187 -2.03 44.91 49.57
CA PRO A 187 -2.05 43.79 48.61
C PRO A 187 -0.87 43.76 47.59
N GLY A 188 -0.76 42.70 46.77
CA GLY A 188 -0.30 42.82 45.36
C GLY A 188 0.90 41.98 44.87
N GLN A 189 0.68 41.28 43.74
CA GLN A 189 1.65 40.71 42.77
C GLN A 189 2.57 39.55 43.19
N GLY A 190 2.74 38.56 42.30
CA GLY A 190 3.67 37.41 42.45
C GLY A 190 3.34 36.22 41.53
N THR A 191 4.18 35.95 40.53
CA THR A 191 3.96 34.99 39.43
C THR A 191 4.21 33.50 39.77
N THR A 192 3.59 32.63 38.97
CA THR A 192 3.83 31.18 38.73
C THR A 192 5.18 30.56 39.15
N PRO A 193 5.15 29.31 39.67
CA PRO A 193 6.24 28.33 39.55
C PRO A 193 5.89 27.14 38.62
N ALA A 194 6.89 26.33 38.27
CA ALA A 194 6.75 25.09 37.50
C ALA A 194 7.81 24.04 37.92
N ALA A 195 7.62 22.80 37.43
CA ALA A 195 8.58 21.68 37.37
C ALA A 195 9.01 20.92 38.65
N ALA A 196 8.78 19.60 38.62
CA ALA A 196 9.51 18.51 39.29
C ALA A 196 8.99 17.17 38.72
N ALA A 197 9.70 16.03 38.67
CA ALA A 197 11.15 15.75 38.58
C ALA A 197 11.31 14.29 38.05
N ALA A 198 12.49 13.87 37.58
CA ALA A 198 12.72 12.53 37.00
C ALA A 198 13.56 11.61 37.92
N PRO A 199 13.35 10.27 37.90
CA PRO A 199 14.19 9.30 38.62
C PRO A 199 15.46 8.91 37.84
N ALA A 200 16.48 8.42 38.56
CA ALA A 200 17.87 8.33 38.08
C ALA A 200 18.39 6.89 37.82
N GLN A 201 19.60 6.81 37.23
CA GLN A 201 20.40 5.59 37.06
C GLN A 201 21.31 5.33 38.28
N PRO A 202 21.66 4.06 38.59
CA PRO A 202 22.84 3.72 39.39
C PRO A 202 24.08 3.46 38.51
N ALA A 203 25.27 3.75 39.03
CA ALA A 203 26.56 3.57 38.36
C ALA A 203 27.43 2.47 39.02
N ALA A 204 28.57 2.13 38.40
CA ALA A 204 29.36 0.93 38.71
C ALA A 204 30.48 1.11 39.76
N THR A 205 30.88 0.01 40.39
CA THR A 205 32.06 -0.11 41.29
C THR A 205 32.78 -1.45 41.11
N SER A 206 34.12 -1.42 41.18
CA SER A 206 35.07 -2.56 41.15
C SER A 206 36.41 -2.08 41.74
N PRO A 207 37.40 -2.93 42.09
CA PRO A 207 37.43 -4.41 42.12
C PRO A 207 37.81 -4.99 43.51
N THR A 208 37.89 -6.32 43.66
CA THR A 208 38.93 -7.10 44.41
C THR A 208 38.65 -8.62 44.29
N ALA A 209 39.71 -9.44 44.40
CA ALA A 209 39.73 -10.92 44.46
C ALA A 209 40.73 -11.35 45.57
N PRO A 210 40.85 -12.62 46.05
CA PRO A 210 40.59 -13.86 45.31
C PRO A 210 40.09 -15.11 46.13
N ALA A 211 40.02 -16.26 45.42
CA ALA A 211 40.49 -17.61 45.83
C ALA A 211 39.49 -18.77 46.06
N GLN A 212 39.99 -19.96 45.69
CA GLN A 212 39.56 -21.35 45.97
C GLN A 212 38.35 -21.95 45.19
N GLY A 213 38.49 -23.26 44.87
CA GLY A 213 37.50 -24.13 44.20
C GLY A 213 37.00 -25.24 45.15
N PRO A 214 36.74 -26.52 44.73
CA PRO A 214 37.28 -27.20 43.53
C PRO A 214 36.32 -28.17 42.75
N THR A 215 36.81 -28.69 41.59
CA THR A 215 36.45 -30.00 40.93
C THR A 215 35.01 -30.22 40.42
N THR A 216 34.75 -30.93 39.30
CA THR A 216 35.33 -32.22 38.84
C THR A 216 35.46 -32.33 37.29
N ALA A 217 36.16 -33.35 36.80
CA ALA A 217 36.56 -33.60 35.39
C ALA A 217 35.39 -33.97 34.42
N THR A 218 35.55 -34.10 33.10
CA THR A 218 36.45 -34.98 32.30
C THR A 218 36.56 -34.42 30.85
N SER A 219 37.70 -33.88 30.37
CA SER A 219 38.80 -34.50 29.57
C SER A 219 38.34 -35.34 28.35
N THR A 220 39.00 -35.37 27.17
CA THR A 220 40.41 -35.17 26.76
C THR A 220 40.51 -34.56 25.33
N THR A 221 41.67 -34.34 24.67
CA THR A 221 42.96 -33.69 25.04
C THR A 221 43.81 -33.45 23.76
N ALA A 222 44.13 -32.18 23.43
CA ALA A 222 45.31 -31.71 22.68
C ALA A 222 45.49 -32.09 21.17
N THR A 223 46.43 -31.53 20.38
CA THR A 223 47.59 -30.65 20.71
C THR A 223 47.89 -29.59 19.62
N THR A 224 48.37 -28.42 20.06
CA THR A 224 49.00 -27.32 19.28
C THR A 224 50.55 -27.51 19.28
N PRO A 225 51.48 -26.54 19.02
CA PRO A 225 51.40 -25.11 18.64
C PRO A 225 52.04 -24.87 17.22
N GLU A 226 52.41 -23.70 16.68
CA GLU A 226 52.29 -22.25 16.99
C GLU A 226 52.17 -21.48 15.62
N GLN A 227 52.63 -20.27 15.26
CA GLN A 227 53.40 -19.16 15.89
C GLN A 227 52.99 -17.79 15.27
N THR A 228 53.73 -16.71 15.56
CA THR A 228 53.50 -15.29 15.18
C THR A 228 54.88 -14.55 15.25
N PRO A 229 55.13 -13.24 14.92
CA PRO A 229 54.20 -12.12 14.72
C PRO A 229 54.53 -10.96 13.70
N THR A 230 53.56 -10.03 13.58
CA THR A 230 53.63 -8.54 13.35
C THR A 230 54.47 -7.83 12.25
N ALA A 231 53.72 -7.10 11.39
CA ALA A 231 53.68 -5.61 11.23
C ALA A 231 54.83 -4.74 10.62
N ALA A 232 54.47 -4.08 9.48
CA ALA A 232 54.47 -2.62 9.21
C ALA A 232 55.72 -1.75 8.82
N ALA A 233 55.50 -0.94 7.77
CA ALA A 233 55.97 0.44 7.47
C ALA A 233 57.35 0.76 6.77
N SER A 234 57.25 1.43 5.60
CA SER A 234 58.06 2.54 4.99
C SER A 234 59.62 2.52 5.07
N THR A 235 60.44 2.84 4.04
CA THR A 235 60.49 4.07 3.18
C THR A 235 61.51 3.89 2.00
N ALA A 236 61.61 4.84 1.04
CA ALA A 236 62.64 4.93 -0.05
C ALA A 236 63.81 5.90 0.36
N PRO A 237 64.84 6.34 -0.47
CA PRO A 237 64.93 6.51 -1.95
C PRO A 237 66.33 6.28 -2.66
N GLY A 238 66.44 6.62 -3.97
CA GLY A 238 67.69 6.90 -4.76
C GLY A 238 68.42 5.72 -5.46
N GLU A 239 69.23 5.86 -6.54
CA GLU A 239 69.41 6.92 -7.56
C GLU A 239 70.14 6.40 -8.86
N THR A 240 70.50 7.26 -9.83
CA THR A 240 70.95 7.02 -11.27
C THR A 240 72.49 6.91 -11.50
N PRO A 241 73.15 6.90 -12.72
CA PRO A 241 72.76 6.78 -14.17
C PRO A 241 73.67 5.86 -15.10
N ALA A 242 73.52 6.00 -16.44
CA ALA A 242 73.96 5.17 -17.59
C ALA A 242 75.40 5.33 -18.20
N ALA A 243 75.77 4.46 -19.19
CA ALA A 243 76.86 4.61 -20.18
C ALA A 243 76.70 3.71 -21.46
N GLY A 244 77.51 3.91 -22.53
CA GLY A 244 77.64 3.09 -23.78
C GLY A 244 79.13 2.77 -24.11
N PRO A 245 79.65 2.62 -25.37
CA PRO A 245 79.02 2.48 -26.71
C PRO A 245 79.73 1.51 -27.75
N THR A 246 79.11 1.25 -28.94
CA THR A 246 79.75 0.86 -30.27
C THR A 246 80.59 -0.46 -30.39
N THR A 247 80.98 -1.07 -31.55
CA THR A 247 81.19 -0.64 -32.97
C THR A 247 81.28 -1.79 -34.04
N LYS A 248 80.92 -1.51 -35.32
CA LYS A 248 81.59 -1.88 -36.63
C LYS A 248 81.60 -3.30 -37.32
N THR A 249 81.45 -3.24 -38.68
CA THR A 249 81.98 -4.10 -39.80
C THR A 249 81.16 -5.28 -40.42
N ALA A 250 81.49 -5.64 -41.68
CA ALA A 250 80.88 -6.59 -42.65
C ALA A 250 82.01 -7.09 -43.64
N PRO A 251 81.82 -7.69 -44.88
CA PRO A 251 80.65 -8.15 -45.66
C PRO A 251 80.87 -9.54 -46.37
N THR A 252 80.43 -9.72 -47.65
CA THR A 252 80.62 -10.86 -48.62
C THR A 252 79.81 -12.15 -48.40
N ALA A 253 79.42 -12.97 -49.41
CA ALA A 253 79.26 -12.81 -50.89
C ALA A 253 78.33 -13.93 -51.47
N SER A 254 77.96 -13.87 -52.77
CA SER A 254 77.12 -14.87 -53.48
C SER A 254 77.92 -15.78 -54.43
N PRO A 255 77.39 -16.95 -54.86
CA PRO A 255 77.08 -17.12 -56.30
C PRO A 255 75.85 -18.01 -56.66
N LYS A 256 75.74 -18.32 -57.96
CA LYS A 256 74.77 -19.11 -58.77
C LYS A 256 74.50 -20.57 -58.28
N GLY A 257 73.49 -21.32 -58.78
CA GLY A 257 72.47 -21.05 -59.82
C GLY A 257 71.64 -22.31 -60.22
N ASP A 258 71.03 -22.26 -61.42
CA ASP A 258 70.34 -23.35 -62.19
C ASP A 258 69.05 -23.97 -61.56
N GLY A 259 68.06 -24.51 -62.31
CA GLY A 259 67.78 -24.51 -63.75
C GLY A 259 66.51 -25.34 -64.13
N ASN A 260 65.79 -24.96 -65.20
CA ASN A 260 64.56 -25.58 -65.77
C ASN A 260 63.29 -25.66 -64.86
N GLY A 261 62.06 -25.74 -65.39
CA GLY A 261 61.60 -25.66 -66.79
C GLY A 261 60.08 -25.88 -66.93
N ASN A 262 59.48 -25.44 -68.06
CA ASN A 262 58.05 -25.48 -68.42
C ASN A 262 57.08 -24.68 -67.49
N GLY A 263 55.94 -24.17 -67.97
CA GLY A 263 55.43 -24.11 -69.35
C GLY A 263 53.93 -23.76 -69.37
N ASP A 264 53.52 -22.89 -70.30
CA ASP A 264 52.14 -22.46 -70.62
C ASP A 264 51.27 -21.82 -69.51
N GLY A 265 50.50 -20.76 -69.78
CA GLY A 265 50.49 -19.91 -70.98
C GLY A 265 49.27 -18.99 -71.09
N LYS A 266 49.51 -17.67 -71.20
CA LYS A 266 48.60 -16.62 -71.73
C LYS A 266 47.32 -16.32 -70.88
N ASP A 267 46.69 -15.15 -70.94
CA ASP A 267 46.82 -13.99 -71.85
C ASP A 267 47.07 -12.64 -71.13
N ALA A 268 47.50 -11.65 -71.91
CA ALA A 268 47.53 -10.21 -71.61
C ALA A 268 46.62 -9.50 -72.68
N PRO A 269 46.36 -8.17 -72.73
CA PRO A 269 47.09 -7.01 -72.18
C PRO A 269 46.14 -6.11 -71.31
N LYS A 270 46.30 -4.79 -71.07
CA LYS A 270 47.08 -3.71 -71.70
C LYS A 270 47.40 -2.57 -70.71
N ALA A 271 48.43 -1.80 -71.03
CA ALA A 271 48.92 -0.64 -70.27
C ALA A 271 48.03 0.61 -70.43
N ASP A 272 48.20 1.60 -69.54
CA ASP A 272 48.88 2.87 -69.88
C ASP A 272 49.16 3.75 -68.62
N GLN A 273 50.37 4.35 -68.58
CA GLN A 273 50.84 5.63 -67.97
C GLN A 273 50.24 6.07 -66.59
N GLU A 274 50.98 6.14 -65.45
CA GLU A 274 52.12 7.03 -65.07
C GLU A 274 51.70 8.54 -64.96
N ALA A 275 52.06 9.38 -63.97
CA ALA A 275 53.21 9.44 -63.04
C ALA A 275 52.87 9.93 -61.58
N PRO A 276 53.80 9.87 -60.59
CA PRO A 276 53.53 10.18 -59.17
C PRO A 276 53.92 11.60 -58.71
N PRO A 277 53.52 12.02 -57.50
CA PRO A 277 54.57 12.24 -56.48
C PRO A 277 54.25 11.78 -55.03
N ALA A 278 55.31 11.81 -54.23
CA ALA A 278 55.47 11.43 -52.83
C ALA A 278 54.30 11.61 -51.82
N GLY A 279 54.29 10.75 -50.77
CA GLY A 279 54.10 11.27 -49.41
C GLY A 279 53.03 10.66 -48.49
N LYS A 280 52.98 9.34 -48.28
CA LYS A 280 52.58 8.74 -46.97
C LYS A 280 53.00 7.27 -46.85
N PRO A 281 53.56 6.82 -45.71
CA PRO A 281 54.02 5.44 -45.56
C PRO A 281 52.83 4.48 -45.39
N THR A 282 52.58 3.64 -46.40
CA THR A 282 51.69 2.49 -46.23
C THR A 282 52.31 1.52 -45.22
N ARG A 283 51.62 1.35 -44.09
CA ARG A 283 52.10 0.55 -42.95
C ARG A 283 52.22 -0.92 -43.37
N ARG A 284 53.42 -1.34 -43.84
CA ARG A 284 53.72 -2.72 -44.28
C ARG A 284 53.10 -3.72 -43.30
N ARG A 285 52.06 -4.43 -43.76
CA ARG A 285 51.51 -5.58 -43.04
C ARG A 285 52.65 -6.59 -42.92
N LYS A 286 53.11 -6.86 -41.69
CA LYS A 286 53.99 -8.01 -41.46
C LYS A 286 53.30 -9.25 -42.06
N PRO A 287 54.01 -10.12 -42.79
CA PRO A 287 53.43 -11.37 -43.26
C PRO A 287 52.78 -12.11 -42.09
N LYS A 288 51.63 -12.75 -42.32
CA LYS A 288 51.14 -13.72 -41.34
C LYS A 288 52.20 -14.81 -41.22
N LEU A 289 52.64 -15.09 -40.00
CA LEU A 289 53.40 -16.31 -39.71
C LEU A 289 52.60 -17.51 -40.22
N PRO A 290 53.24 -18.52 -40.84
CA PRO A 290 52.54 -19.68 -41.37
C PRO A 290 51.81 -20.41 -40.24
N SER A 291 50.53 -20.72 -40.43
CA SER A 291 49.67 -21.35 -39.43
C SER A 291 49.89 -22.87 -39.27
N THR A 292 50.89 -23.42 -39.97
CA THR A 292 51.22 -24.84 -40.01
C THR A 292 52.73 -25.02 -39.87
N ARG A 293 53.15 -25.88 -38.93
CA ARG A 293 54.54 -26.23 -38.65
C ARG A 293 55.17 -26.98 -39.84
N PRO A 294 56.46 -26.79 -40.18
CA PRO A 294 57.15 -27.65 -41.11
C PRO A 294 57.16 -29.13 -40.64
N PRO A 295 57.03 -30.11 -41.54
CA PRO A 295 57.18 -31.53 -41.19
C PRO A 295 58.55 -31.80 -40.56
N GLY A 296 58.57 -32.58 -39.47
CA GLY A 296 59.81 -33.00 -38.79
C GLY A 296 60.40 -32.01 -37.76
N ALA A 297 59.86 -30.80 -37.60
CA ALA A 297 60.31 -29.90 -36.54
C ALA A 297 59.93 -30.45 -35.14
N PRO A 298 60.86 -30.51 -34.15
CA PRO A 298 60.57 -31.05 -32.83
C PRO A 298 59.42 -30.30 -32.14
N PRO A 299 58.63 -30.97 -31.25
CA PRO A 299 57.50 -30.36 -30.56
C PRO A 299 57.94 -29.15 -29.73
N ASP A 300 57.05 -28.17 -29.57
CA ASP A 300 57.37 -26.95 -28.81
C ASP A 300 57.22 -27.26 -27.31
N PRO A 301 58.24 -27.06 -26.46
CA PRO A 301 58.11 -27.27 -25.03
C PRO A 301 56.97 -26.45 -24.40
N TRP A 302 56.57 -25.33 -25.03
CA TRP A 302 55.42 -24.52 -24.58
C TRP A 302 54.07 -25.08 -25.04
N THR A 303 53.99 -25.92 -26.08
CA THR A 303 52.73 -26.58 -26.46
C THR A 303 52.24 -27.58 -25.41
N ALA A 304 53.14 -28.21 -24.64
CA ALA A 304 52.76 -29.06 -23.50
C ALA A 304 51.98 -28.30 -22.41
N PHE A 305 52.23 -27.00 -22.24
CA PHE A 305 51.47 -26.14 -21.32
C PHE A 305 50.15 -25.66 -21.95
N ALA A 306 50.11 -25.45 -23.27
CA ALA A 306 48.89 -25.09 -23.98
C ALA A 306 47.88 -26.26 -24.09
N GLU A 307 48.37 -27.50 -24.10
CA GLU A 307 47.56 -28.72 -24.17
C GLU A 307 47.09 -29.26 -22.80
N THR A 308 47.27 -28.51 -21.71
CA THR A 308 46.62 -28.85 -20.43
C THR A 308 45.10 -28.70 -20.55
N SER A 309 44.44 -29.79 -20.99
CA SER A 309 42.99 -29.82 -21.22
C SER A 309 42.23 -29.27 -20.00
N ASP A 310 41.46 -28.20 -20.21
CA ASP A 310 40.81 -27.44 -19.15
C ASP A 310 39.73 -28.31 -18.49
N ARG A 311 40.11 -29.03 -17.41
CA ARG A 311 39.33 -30.10 -16.79
C ARG A 311 37.96 -29.58 -16.38
N ALA A 312 36.97 -29.87 -17.22
CA ALA A 312 35.62 -29.33 -17.13
C ALA A 312 35.09 -29.46 -15.70
N PRO A 313 34.81 -28.34 -15.00
CA PRO A 313 34.72 -28.33 -13.54
C PRO A 313 33.70 -29.38 -13.04
N GLY A 314 34.13 -30.18 -12.07
CA GLY A 314 33.34 -31.29 -11.53
C GLY A 314 31.93 -30.85 -11.11
N ARG A 315 30.95 -31.78 -11.11
CA ARG A 315 29.52 -31.47 -10.91
C ARG A 315 29.29 -30.59 -9.67
N ILE A 316 29.99 -30.88 -8.56
CA ILE A 316 29.99 -30.09 -7.31
C ILE A 316 30.52 -28.66 -7.54
N ARG A 317 31.70 -28.48 -8.16
CA ARG A 317 32.28 -27.16 -8.47
C ARG A 317 31.41 -26.35 -9.43
N ARG A 318 30.65 -27.00 -10.33
CA ARG A 318 29.62 -26.35 -11.16
C ARG A 318 28.39 -25.95 -10.36
N ALA A 319 27.87 -26.82 -9.48
CA ALA A 319 26.74 -26.52 -8.61
C ALA A 319 27.06 -25.36 -7.65
N ALA A 320 28.21 -25.38 -6.97
CA ALA A 320 28.68 -24.29 -6.11
C ALA A 320 28.83 -22.97 -6.89
N ARG A 321 29.40 -23.00 -8.11
CA ARG A 321 29.48 -21.83 -9.02
C ARG A 321 28.12 -21.39 -9.57
N ALA A 322 27.06 -22.19 -9.48
CA ALA A 322 25.69 -21.81 -9.84
C ALA A 322 24.97 -21.21 -8.64
N ALA A 323 25.00 -21.88 -7.49
CA ALA A 323 24.46 -21.39 -6.21
C ALA A 323 25.07 -20.05 -5.82
N GLY A 324 26.41 -19.92 -5.82
CA GLY A 324 27.08 -18.64 -5.56
C GLY A 324 26.67 -17.53 -6.52
N ARG A 325 26.45 -17.84 -7.81
CA ARG A 325 25.94 -16.87 -8.80
C ARG A 325 24.46 -16.52 -8.63
N ALA A 326 23.67 -17.37 -7.98
CA ALA A 326 22.29 -17.08 -7.61
C ALA A 326 22.23 -16.21 -6.35
N LEU A 327 23.04 -16.50 -5.33
CA LEU A 327 23.12 -15.73 -4.08
C LEU A 327 23.63 -14.30 -4.30
N ILE A 328 24.60 -14.10 -5.20
CA ILE A 328 25.07 -12.74 -5.59
C ILE A 328 24.27 -12.13 -6.76
N HIS A 329 23.13 -12.72 -7.13
CA HIS A 329 22.31 -12.17 -8.23
C HIS A 329 21.68 -10.84 -7.83
N GLU A 330 21.46 -9.95 -8.81
CA GLU A 330 20.97 -8.58 -8.56
C GLU A 330 19.68 -8.55 -7.72
N TYR A 331 18.73 -9.44 -8.00
CA TYR A 331 17.49 -9.55 -7.23
C TYR A 331 17.68 -10.22 -5.85
N ALA A 332 18.64 -11.12 -5.68
CA ALA A 332 18.93 -11.72 -4.37
C ALA A 332 19.54 -10.68 -3.41
N LEU A 333 20.52 -9.91 -3.90
CA LEU A 333 21.11 -8.79 -3.17
C LEU A 333 20.07 -7.70 -2.84
N VAL A 334 19.14 -7.41 -3.75
CA VAL A 334 18.01 -6.49 -3.48
C VAL A 334 17.06 -7.06 -2.43
N THR A 335 16.75 -8.36 -2.44
CA THR A 335 15.94 -8.99 -1.37
C THR A 335 16.63 -8.91 -0.02
N TYR A 336 17.92 -9.27 0.09
CA TYR A 336 18.66 -9.18 1.35
C TYR A 336 18.77 -7.73 1.85
N GLY A 337 19.07 -6.79 0.95
CA GLY A 337 19.13 -5.37 1.28
C GLY A 337 17.77 -4.78 1.69
N SER A 338 16.67 -5.24 1.08
CA SER A 338 15.32 -4.80 1.42
C SER A 338 14.84 -5.37 2.75
N LEU A 339 15.19 -6.62 3.07
CA LEU A 339 14.93 -7.23 4.38
C LEU A 339 15.73 -6.52 5.49
N LEU A 340 17.02 -6.30 5.28
CA LEU A 340 17.86 -5.56 6.24
C LEU A 340 17.36 -4.12 6.43
N LEU A 341 17.02 -3.43 5.34
CA LEU A 341 16.51 -2.06 5.41
C LEU A 341 15.15 -1.99 6.11
N ALA A 342 14.26 -2.96 5.89
CA ALA A 342 12.99 -3.04 6.60
C ALA A 342 13.22 -3.20 8.10
N VAL A 343 14.03 -4.18 8.52
CA VAL A 343 14.37 -4.41 9.94
C VAL A 343 14.99 -3.17 10.59
N LEU A 344 15.81 -2.40 9.86
CA LEU A 344 16.45 -1.19 10.38
C LEU A 344 15.48 0.01 10.47
N LEU A 345 14.64 0.23 9.47
CA LEU A 345 13.71 1.38 9.44
C LEU A 345 12.47 1.17 10.31
N THR A 346 12.04 -0.06 10.55
CA THR A 346 10.94 -0.40 11.47
C THR A 346 11.40 -0.81 12.87
N TRP A 347 12.69 -0.65 13.21
CA TRP A 347 13.18 -0.94 14.55
C TRP A 347 12.53 0.01 15.57
N PRO A 348 11.91 -0.49 16.68
CA PRO A 348 12.16 -1.77 17.33
C PRO A 348 11.13 -2.91 17.13
N ALA A 349 10.37 -2.97 16.02
CA ALA A 349 9.30 -3.96 15.82
C ALA A 349 9.69 -5.44 16.10
N LEU A 350 10.93 -5.83 15.81
CA LEU A 350 11.44 -7.19 16.06
C LEU A 350 12.27 -7.33 17.35
N ARG A 351 12.28 -6.33 18.24
CA ARG A 351 12.94 -6.40 19.55
C ARG A 351 12.14 -7.21 20.56
N TYR A 352 10.82 -7.02 20.60
CA TYR A 352 9.90 -7.76 21.47
C TYR A 352 8.67 -8.26 20.68
N PRO A 353 8.87 -9.07 19.61
CA PRO A 353 7.86 -9.28 18.58
C PRO A 353 6.62 -10.07 19.03
N MET A 354 6.59 -10.64 20.25
CA MET A 354 5.41 -11.26 20.86
C MET A 354 4.62 -10.30 21.77
N HIS A 355 5.15 -9.11 22.06
CA HIS A 355 4.69 -8.25 23.16
C HIS A 355 4.50 -6.77 22.81
N THR A 356 4.92 -6.31 21.63
CA THR A 356 4.71 -4.93 21.17
C THR A 356 4.12 -4.90 19.78
N PHE A 357 3.31 -3.88 19.46
CA PHE A 357 2.90 -3.55 18.09
C PHE A 357 3.52 -2.23 17.64
N PRO A 358 3.68 -1.97 16.32
CA PRO A 358 4.01 -0.66 15.79
C PRO A 358 2.81 0.29 15.84
N GLN A 359 3.10 1.57 16.03
CA GLN A 359 2.18 2.71 16.14
C GLN A 359 1.30 2.67 17.40
N ASP A 360 0.36 1.73 17.50
CA ASP A 360 -0.62 1.65 18.59
C ASP A 360 -1.01 0.20 18.94
N ILE A 361 -1.95 0.01 19.87
CA ILE A 361 -2.44 -1.32 20.31
C ILE A 361 -3.81 -1.69 19.75
N TRP A 362 -4.42 -0.85 18.89
CA TRP A 362 -5.79 -0.98 18.42
C TRP A 362 -5.82 -1.71 17.08
N ASP A 363 -5.58 -1.00 15.97
CA ASP A 363 -5.69 -1.57 14.63
C ASP A 363 -4.71 -2.74 14.38
N PRO A 364 -3.48 -2.74 14.92
CA PRO A 364 -2.61 -3.93 14.93
C PRO A 364 -3.21 -5.14 15.66
N SER A 365 -3.93 -4.96 16.79
CA SER A 365 -4.59 -6.07 17.50
C SER A 365 -5.67 -6.72 16.64
N ARG A 366 -6.48 -5.91 15.99
CA ARG A 366 -7.55 -6.36 15.08
C ARG A 366 -6.99 -7.03 13.84
N GLN A 367 -5.97 -6.48 13.19
CA GLN A 367 -5.36 -7.09 12.00
C GLN A 367 -4.61 -8.40 12.36
N ALA A 368 -3.98 -8.47 13.54
CA ALA A 368 -3.44 -9.71 14.08
C ALA A 368 -4.54 -10.78 14.35
N TRP A 369 -5.71 -10.38 14.86
CA TRP A 369 -6.88 -11.27 14.94
C TRP A 369 -7.38 -11.70 13.55
N GLN A 370 -7.53 -10.80 12.58
CA GLN A 370 -8.04 -11.13 11.24
C GLN A 370 -7.19 -12.21 10.54
N ILE A 371 -5.86 -12.05 10.57
CA ILE A 371 -4.92 -13.06 10.04
C ILE A 371 -5.08 -14.40 10.77
N SER A 372 -5.24 -14.35 12.09
CA SER A 372 -5.39 -15.53 12.93
C SER A 372 -6.73 -16.25 12.71
N TRP A 373 -7.83 -15.51 12.55
CA TRP A 373 -9.15 -16.04 12.18
C TRP A 373 -9.09 -16.72 10.82
N ALA A 374 -8.57 -16.05 9.79
CA ALA A 374 -8.49 -16.59 8.44
C ALA A 374 -7.69 -17.90 8.37
N GLY A 375 -6.58 -18.00 9.11
CA GLY A 375 -5.80 -19.23 9.21
C GLY A 375 -6.50 -20.34 9.99
N HIS A 376 -7.19 -20.01 11.09
CA HIS A 376 -7.96 -20.96 11.89
C HIS A 376 -9.16 -21.54 11.13
N ILE A 377 -10.00 -20.68 10.56
CA ILE A 377 -11.27 -21.08 9.98
C ILE A 377 -11.09 -21.88 8.68
N LEU A 378 -10.06 -21.59 7.89
CA LEU A 378 -9.72 -22.38 6.70
C LEU A 378 -9.23 -23.81 7.02
N ILE A 379 -8.85 -24.08 8.26
CA ILE A 379 -8.51 -25.43 8.76
C ILE A 379 -9.73 -26.12 9.39
N THR A 380 -10.58 -25.37 10.09
CA THR A 380 -11.64 -25.95 10.96
C THR A 380 -13.03 -26.02 10.31
N ASP A 381 -13.51 -24.95 9.67
CA ASP A 381 -14.76 -24.92 8.91
C ASP A 381 -14.66 -23.86 7.78
N PRO A 382 -14.02 -24.16 6.64
CA PRO A 382 -13.79 -23.18 5.58
C PRO A 382 -15.09 -22.62 4.96
N ALA A 383 -16.25 -23.29 5.15
CA ALA A 383 -17.53 -22.75 4.71
C ALA A 383 -17.98 -21.54 5.55
N ARG A 384 -17.50 -21.43 6.80
CA ARG A 384 -17.75 -20.31 7.71
C ARG A 384 -16.73 -19.17 7.63
N LEU A 385 -15.82 -19.15 6.64
CA LEU A 385 -14.76 -18.13 6.51
C LEU A 385 -15.24 -16.68 6.79
N TRP A 386 -16.42 -16.32 6.29
CA TRP A 386 -16.98 -14.97 6.40
C TRP A 386 -17.73 -14.69 7.71
N GLN A 387 -18.02 -15.73 8.49
CA GLN A 387 -18.76 -15.67 9.74
C GLN A 387 -17.78 -15.70 10.92
N SER A 388 -17.18 -14.55 11.23
CA SER A 388 -16.16 -14.48 12.28
C SER A 388 -16.75 -14.63 13.67
N ASN A 389 -15.92 -15.05 14.62
CA ASN A 389 -16.30 -15.14 16.02
C ASN A 389 -16.53 -13.77 16.68
N ALA A 390 -16.20 -12.65 16.03
CA ALA A 390 -16.47 -11.30 16.53
C ALA A 390 -17.80 -10.76 16.00
N PHE A 391 -18.35 -9.74 16.68
CA PHE A 391 -19.67 -9.15 16.40
C PHE A 391 -20.86 -10.11 16.52
N PHE A 392 -20.74 -11.23 17.25
CA PHE A 392 -21.84 -12.20 17.38
C PHE A 392 -23.17 -11.54 17.81
N PRO A 393 -24.32 -11.84 17.19
CA PRO A 393 -24.57 -12.88 16.16
C PRO A 393 -24.55 -12.36 14.70
N GLU A 394 -23.82 -11.29 14.39
CA GLU A 394 -23.90 -10.60 13.08
C GLU A 394 -23.42 -11.45 11.88
N PRO A 395 -24.21 -11.53 10.79
CA PRO A 395 -23.79 -12.24 9.58
C PRO A 395 -22.69 -11.50 8.82
N TYR A 396 -21.79 -12.26 8.19
CA TYR A 396 -20.69 -11.74 7.37
C TYR A 396 -19.69 -10.84 8.14
N SER A 397 -19.58 -10.99 9.46
CA SER A 397 -18.75 -10.15 10.33
C SER A 397 -17.26 -10.08 9.95
N PHE A 398 -16.72 -11.06 9.22
CA PHE A 398 -15.34 -10.99 8.71
C PHE A 398 -15.17 -9.98 7.55
N ALA A 399 -16.25 -9.63 6.84
CA ALA A 399 -16.26 -8.58 5.82
C ALA A 399 -16.47 -7.17 6.42
N PHE A 400 -16.42 -7.02 7.75
CA PHE A 400 -16.47 -5.70 8.41
C PHE A 400 -15.09 -4.97 8.40
N GLY A 401 -14.20 -5.34 7.48
CA GLY A 401 -12.94 -4.66 7.14
C GLY A 401 -12.20 -5.41 6.03
N ASP A 402 -11.08 -4.88 5.55
CA ASP A 402 -10.19 -5.59 4.63
C ASP A 402 -9.70 -6.90 5.25
N SER A 403 -9.99 -8.04 4.60
CA SER A 403 -9.92 -9.36 5.25
C SER A 403 -8.53 -9.98 5.39
N LEU A 404 -7.48 -9.38 4.82
CA LEU A 404 -6.09 -9.90 4.85
C LEU A 404 -5.95 -11.37 4.42
N LEU A 405 -6.88 -11.89 3.62
CA LEU A 405 -7.00 -13.33 3.30
C LEU A 405 -5.75 -13.89 2.60
N GLY A 406 -5.02 -13.05 1.85
CA GLY A 406 -3.70 -13.36 1.30
C GLY A 406 -2.62 -13.73 2.32
N TYR A 407 -2.83 -13.46 3.62
CA TYR A 407 -1.96 -13.85 4.74
C TYR A 407 -2.49 -15.02 5.59
N ALA A 408 -3.64 -15.62 5.25
CA ALA A 408 -4.18 -16.75 6.00
C ALA A 408 -3.19 -17.92 6.24
N PRO A 409 -2.27 -18.29 5.32
CA PRO A 409 -1.26 -19.30 5.58
C PRO A 409 -0.31 -19.00 6.74
N ALA A 410 -0.12 -17.72 7.10
CA ALA A 410 0.61 -17.36 8.32
C ALA A 410 -0.23 -17.63 9.57
N GLY A 411 -1.53 -17.31 9.54
CA GLY A 411 -2.48 -17.57 10.62
C GLY A 411 -2.64 -19.06 10.99
N MET A 412 -2.26 -19.96 10.08
CA MET A 412 -2.21 -21.41 10.31
C MET A 412 -1.05 -21.85 11.24
N LEU A 413 -0.05 -20.98 11.48
CA LEU A 413 1.16 -21.30 12.23
C LEU A 413 1.05 -20.81 13.68
N GLY A 414 0.63 -21.69 14.59
CA GLY A 414 0.46 -21.41 16.02
C GLY A 414 -0.92 -20.84 16.40
N SER A 415 -1.16 -20.67 17.70
CA SER A 415 -2.44 -20.22 18.26
C SER A 415 -2.25 -19.30 19.46
N GLY A 416 -3.30 -18.57 19.85
CA GLY A 416 -3.26 -17.61 20.95
C GLY A 416 -2.63 -16.25 20.60
N PRO A 417 -2.83 -15.26 21.49
CA PRO A 417 -2.50 -13.86 21.19
C PRO A 417 -1.00 -13.63 20.98
N LEU A 418 -0.11 -14.29 21.73
CA LEU A 418 1.35 -14.13 21.54
C LEU A 418 1.81 -14.59 20.14
N ALA A 419 1.21 -15.65 19.60
CA ALA A 419 1.47 -16.09 18.23
C ALA A 419 0.86 -15.13 17.19
N ALA A 420 -0.32 -14.56 17.47
CA ALA A 420 -0.94 -13.54 16.62
C ALA A 420 -0.07 -12.27 16.52
N VAL A 421 0.43 -11.74 17.65
CA VAL A 421 1.35 -10.58 17.70
C VAL A 421 2.65 -10.88 16.94
N LEU A 422 3.25 -12.06 17.15
CA LEU A 422 4.46 -12.50 16.44
C LEU A 422 4.26 -12.54 14.92
N ARG A 423 3.15 -13.14 14.45
CA ARG A 423 2.82 -13.23 13.03
C ARG A 423 2.64 -11.84 12.41
N TYR A 424 1.91 -10.96 13.08
CA TYR A 424 1.72 -9.58 12.63
C TYR A 424 3.06 -8.86 12.47
N ASN A 425 3.92 -8.87 13.49
CA ASN A 425 5.21 -8.17 13.45
C ASN A 425 6.16 -8.71 12.37
N ILE A 426 6.18 -10.03 12.15
CA ILE A 426 6.93 -10.62 11.03
C ILE A 426 6.36 -10.18 9.68
N LEU A 427 5.03 -10.21 9.51
CA LEU A 427 4.37 -9.81 8.26
C LEU A 427 4.53 -8.31 7.97
N PHE A 428 4.50 -7.46 8.99
CA PHE A 428 4.74 -6.01 8.91
C PHE A 428 6.14 -5.67 8.37
N VAL A 429 7.19 -6.37 8.81
CA VAL A 429 8.55 -6.20 8.28
C VAL A 429 8.68 -6.80 6.87
N LEU A 430 8.05 -7.95 6.61
CA LEU A 430 8.03 -8.57 5.27
C LEU A 430 7.26 -7.72 4.25
N ALA A 431 6.22 -7.00 4.66
CA ALA A 431 5.47 -6.08 3.81
C ALA A 431 6.32 -4.87 3.40
N HIS A 432 7.06 -4.27 4.33
CA HIS A 432 8.06 -3.22 4.03
C HIS A 432 9.18 -3.71 3.08
N ALA A 433 9.70 -4.92 3.30
CA ALA A 433 10.65 -5.52 2.38
C ALA A 433 10.04 -5.75 0.99
N LEU A 434 8.79 -6.22 0.91
CA LEU A 434 8.07 -6.47 -0.34
C LEU A 434 7.75 -5.18 -1.10
N LEU A 435 7.43 -4.07 -0.40
CA LEU A 435 7.30 -2.73 -1.00
C LEU A 435 8.57 -2.32 -1.73
N ALA A 436 9.73 -2.45 -1.08
CA ALA A 436 11.02 -2.11 -1.68
C ALA A 436 11.40 -3.06 -2.84
N ILE A 437 11.20 -4.37 -2.69
CA ILE A 437 11.45 -5.36 -3.75
C ILE A 437 10.55 -5.11 -4.97
N GLY A 438 9.25 -4.88 -4.75
CA GLY A 438 8.27 -4.62 -5.82
C GLY A 438 8.54 -3.30 -6.54
N GLY A 439 8.79 -2.22 -5.78
CA GLY A 439 9.17 -0.91 -6.32
C GLY A 439 10.46 -0.98 -7.15
N TYR A 440 11.49 -1.66 -6.63
CA TYR A 440 12.74 -1.88 -7.37
C TYR A 440 12.47 -2.67 -8.65
N ALA A 441 11.75 -3.80 -8.56
CA ALA A 441 11.46 -4.65 -9.70
C ALA A 441 10.73 -3.89 -10.82
N LEU A 442 9.74 -3.05 -10.49
CA LEU A 442 9.01 -2.24 -11.46
C LEU A 442 9.92 -1.20 -12.11
N ILE A 443 10.54 -0.33 -11.32
CA ILE A 443 11.37 0.77 -11.84
C ILE A 443 12.55 0.23 -12.67
N ARG A 444 13.11 -0.91 -12.26
CA ARG A 444 14.16 -1.64 -12.98
C ARG A 444 13.67 -2.22 -14.31
N GLN A 445 12.45 -2.77 -14.35
CA GLN A 445 11.81 -3.27 -15.58
C GLN A 445 11.41 -2.12 -16.53
N LEU A 446 10.94 -0.98 -16.01
CA LEU A 446 10.65 0.22 -16.80
C LEU A 446 11.89 0.72 -17.55
N GLY A 447 13.09 0.55 -16.97
CA GLY A 447 14.37 0.63 -17.68
C GLY A 447 15.46 1.47 -17.00
N ALA A 448 15.29 1.79 -15.72
CA ALA A 448 16.27 2.50 -14.92
C ALA A 448 17.56 1.67 -14.69
N GLY A 449 18.64 2.36 -14.34
CA GLY A 449 19.83 1.74 -13.74
C GLY A 449 19.58 1.30 -12.29
N ARG A 450 20.52 0.54 -11.71
CA ARG A 450 20.41 -0.01 -10.34
C ARG A 450 20.15 1.07 -9.30
N THR A 451 20.98 2.12 -9.28
CA THR A 451 20.88 3.21 -8.30
C THR A 451 19.57 3.99 -8.41
N GLY A 452 19.12 4.26 -9.64
CA GLY A 452 17.81 4.92 -9.86
C GLY A 452 16.63 4.06 -9.40
N ALA A 453 16.68 2.75 -9.68
CA ALA A 453 15.69 1.82 -9.17
C ALA A 453 15.72 1.69 -7.64
N LEU A 454 16.90 1.75 -7.01
CA LEU A 454 17.06 1.70 -5.56
C LEU A 454 16.51 2.96 -4.88
N VAL A 455 16.89 4.16 -5.34
CA VAL A 455 16.38 5.43 -4.78
C VAL A 455 14.87 5.53 -4.92
N GLY A 456 14.33 5.22 -6.10
CA GLY A 456 12.87 5.21 -6.32
C GLY A 456 12.15 4.16 -5.48
N ALA A 457 12.73 2.97 -5.32
CA ALA A 457 12.14 1.91 -4.48
C ALA A 457 12.05 2.30 -3.01
N VAL A 458 13.12 2.86 -2.44
CA VAL A 458 13.15 3.31 -1.04
C VAL A 458 12.20 4.50 -0.84
N ALA A 459 12.21 5.47 -1.75
CA ALA A 459 11.32 6.63 -1.69
C ALA A 459 9.83 6.27 -1.83
N PHE A 460 9.49 5.19 -2.54
CA PHE A 460 8.11 4.65 -2.59
C PHE A 460 7.74 3.81 -1.36
N ALA A 461 8.68 2.99 -0.88
CA ALA A 461 8.43 2.05 0.21
C ALA A 461 8.26 2.77 1.55
N TYR A 462 9.12 3.74 1.87
CA TYR A 462 9.17 4.38 3.20
C TYR A 462 8.74 5.85 3.18
N ALA A 463 8.01 6.29 2.15
CA ALA A 463 7.52 7.67 1.99
C ALA A 463 6.84 8.20 3.27
N PRO A 464 7.10 9.45 3.73
CA PRO A 464 6.68 9.92 5.05
C PRO A 464 5.20 9.72 5.40
N TRP A 465 4.25 9.90 4.47
CA TRP A 465 2.82 9.64 4.71
C TRP A 465 2.52 8.20 5.19
N ARG A 466 3.33 7.20 4.79
CA ARG A 466 3.14 5.81 5.22
C ARG A 466 3.54 5.59 6.68
N LEU A 467 4.34 6.48 7.27
CA LEU A 467 4.67 6.43 8.70
C LEU A 467 3.42 6.64 9.57
N ALA A 468 2.43 7.39 9.06
CA ALA A 468 1.11 7.56 9.70
C ALA A 468 0.25 6.29 9.66
N GLN A 469 0.69 5.26 8.94
CA GLN A 469 -0.04 4.06 8.57
C GLN A 469 0.72 2.81 9.04
N GLU A 470 1.66 2.92 10.00
CA GLU A 470 2.46 1.79 10.48
C GLU A 470 1.64 0.76 11.28
N GLY A 471 0.50 1.15 11.85
CA GLY A 471 -0.50 0.22 12.40
C GLY A 471 -1.41 -0.43 11.34
N HIS A 472 -1.38 0.07 10.10
CA HIS A 472 -2.27 -0.30 9.00
C HIS A 472 -1.60 -1.30 8.05
N LEU A 473 -1.50 -2.57 8.47
CA LEU A 473 -0.88 -3.63 7.66
C LEU A 473 -1.58 -3.82 6.30
N ASP A 474 -2.90 -3.64 6.23
CA ASP A 474 -3.70 -3.52 5.00
C ASP A 474 -3.13 -2.50 3.98
N ILE A 475 -2.55 -1.39 4.44
CA ILE A 475 -2.01 -0.30 3.60
C ILE A 475 -0.50 -0.42 3.36
N ILE A 476 0.23 -1.02 4.29
CA ILE A 476 1.66 -1.35 4.11
C ILE A 476 1.82 -2.49 3.10
N SER A 477 0.91 -3.46 3.09
CA SER A 477 0.97 -4.67 2.24
C SER A 477 0.60 -4.43 0.77
N ALA A 478 1.00 -3.28 0.23
CA ALA A 478 0.84 -2.87 -1.16
C ALA A 478 1.99 -3.31 -2.09
N GLY A 479 3.02 -3.99 -1.57
CA GLY A 479 4.23 -4.36 -2.34
C GLY A 479 4.00 -5.32 -3.50
N GLY A 480 2.90 -6.08 -3.48
CA GLY A 480 2.46 -6.92 -4.60
C GLY A 480 2.00 -6.10 -5.81
N ILE A 481 1.48 -4.87 -5.63
CA ILE A 481 1.03 -3.99 -6.73
C ILE A 481 2.18 -3.71 -7.73
N PRO A 482 3.30 -3.07 -7.35
CA PRO A 482 4.38 -2.81 -8.29
C PRO A 482 5.08 -4.11 -8.74
N LEU A 483 5.12 -5.16 -7.90
CA LEU A 483 5.71 -6.44 -8.28
C LEU A 483 4.91 -7.14 -9.41
N ALA A 484 3.58 -7.18 -9.31
CA ALA A 484 2.70 -7.68 -10.35
C ALA A 484 2.86 -6.86 -11.64
N LEU A 485 2.84 -5.53 -11.56
CA LEU A 485 3.07 -4.64 -12.71
C LEU A 485 4.44 -4.90 -13.36
N ALA A 486 5.49 -5.15 -12.57
CA ALA A 486 6.82 -5.49 -13.07
C ALA A 486 6.83 -6.84 -13.82
N MET A 487 6.18 -7.86 -13.25
CA MET A 487 6.09 -9.21 -13.82
C MET A 487 5.25 -9.22 -15.11
N LEU A 488 4.11 -8.53 -15.13
CA LEU A 488 3.26 -8.36 -16.31
C LEU A 488 3.99 -7.61 -17.43
N ALA A 489 4.62 -6.47 -17.12
CA ALA A 489 5.43 -5.71 -18.07
C ALA A 489 6.60 -6.54 -18.63
N ARG A 490 7.23 -7.38 -17.79
CA ARG A 490 8.28 -8.31 -18.19
C ARG A 490 7.76 -9.44 -19.08
N GLY A 491 6.60 -10.02 -18.75
CA GLY A 491 5.92 -11.03 -19.58
C GLY A 491 5.50 -10.50 -20.95
N HIS A 492 5.10 -9.23 -21.02
CA HIS A 492 4.84 -8.49 -22.26
C HIS A 492 6.11 -8.04 -23.00
N GLY A 493 7.30 -8.18 -22.41
CA GLY A 493 8.54 -7.67 -22.99
C GLY A 493 8.57 -6.14 -23.14
N TRP A 494 7.82 -5.40 -22.32
CA TRP A 494 7.65 -3.95 -22.40
C TRP A 494 8.52 -3.19 -21.38
N SER A 495 8.90 -1.97 -21.74
CA SER A 495 9.70 -1.05 -20.92
C SER A 495 9.45 0.39 -21.38
N MET A 496 9.35 1.32 -20.44
CA MET A 496 9.19 2.76 -20.73
C MET A 496 10.41 3.37 -21.45
N ARG A 497 11.63 2.95 -21.11
CA ARG A 497 12.87 3.41 -21.79
C ARG A 497 13.03 2.79 -23.17
N TYR A 498 12.75 1.49 -23.30
CA TYR A 498 13.13 0.69 -24.46
C TYR A 498 11.98 0.31 -25.41
N GLY A 499 10.73 0.59 -25.04
CA GLY A 499 9.54 0.18 -25.77
C GLY A 499 9.25 -1.33 -25.68
N PHE A 500 8.37 -1.78 -26.57
CA PHE A 500 7.95 -3.18 -26.70
C PHE A 500 8.98 -4.02 -27.45
N ARG A 501 9.40 -5.14 -26.86
CA ARG A 501 10.44 -6.05 -27.39
C ARG A 501 9.88 -7.47 -27.60
N PRO A 502 9.40 -7.83 -28.80
CA PRO A 502 8.77 -9.13 -29.07
C PRO A 502 9.62 -10.36 -28.68
N GLY A 503 10.94 -10.29 -28.85
CA GLY A 503 11.89 -11.35 -28.48
C GLY A 503 12.15 -11.49 -26.97
N ARG A 504 11.49 -10.70 -26.12
CA ARG A 504 11.55 -10.83 -24.65
C ARG A 504 10.19 -11.12 -23.99
N ARG A 505 9.14 -11.38 -24.79
CA ARG A 505 7.84 -11.84 -24.29
C ARG A 505 8.00 -13.21 -23.63
N HIS A 506 7.34 -13.43 -22.50
CA HIS A 506 7.39 -14.69 -21.76
C HIS A 506 6.11 -14.94 -20.96
N ALA A 507 5.27 -15.86 -21.43
CA ALA A 507 3.98 -16.17 -20.81
C ALA A 507 4.11 -16.50 -19.31
N GLY A 508 5.12 -17.26 -18.90
CA GLY A 508 5.34 -17.56 -17.48
C GLY A 508 5.60 -16.34 -16.59
N TRP A 509 6.12 -15.23 -17.13
CA TRP A 509 6.26 -13.99 -16.34
C TRP A 509 4.93 -13.24 -16.21
N ALA A 510 4.06 -13.32 -17.23
CA ALA A 510 2.69 -12.80 -17.13
C ALA A 510 1.84 -13.65 -16.15
N ALA A 511 1.96 -14.98 -16.20
CA ALA A 511 1.25 -15.89 -15.30
C ALA A 511 1.55 -15.61 -13.82
N VAL A 512 2.84 -15.50 -13.46
CA VAL A 512 3.23 -15.13 -12.08
C VAL A 512 2.78 -13.71 -11.74
N GLY A 513 2.80 -12.77 -12.70
CA GLY A 513 2.26 -11.42 -12.51
C GLY A 513 0.76 -11.40 -12.17
N TRP A 514 -0.05 -12.20 -12.86
CA TRP A 514 -1.49 -12.36 -12.56
C TRP A 514 -1.74 -13.08 -11.22
N LEU A 515 -0.91 -14.05 -10.85
CA LEU A 515 -0.99 -14.71 -9.52
C LEU A 515 -0.65 -13.73 -8.39
N VAL A 516 0.42 -12.94 -8.52
CA VAL A 516 0.77 -11.88 -7.54
C VAL A 516 -0.31 -10.79 -7.50
N ALA A 517 -0.91 -10.44 -8.65
CA ALA A 517 -2.03 -9.50 -8.67
C ALA A 517 -3.25 -10.05 -7.91
N THR A 518 -3.59 -11.33 -8.10
CA THR A 518 -4.73 -11.98 -7.44
C THR A 518 -4.50 -12.11 -5.92
N TRP A 519 -3.29 -12.47 -5.50
CA TRP A 519 -2.90 -12.47 -4.09
C TRP A 519 -2.96 -11.06 -3.46
N GLN A 520 -2.51 -10.04 -4.19
CA GLN A 520 -2.57 -8.65 -3.73
C GLN A 520 -4.02 -8.13 -3.59
N LEU A 521 -4.93 -8.59 -4.46
CA LEU A 521 -6.36 -8.31 -4.35
C LEU A 521 -7.00 -9.02 -3.16
N SER A 522 -6.58 -10.25 -2.82
CA SER A 522 -7.11 -11.00 -1.68
C SER A 522 -6.59 -10.51 -0.32
N LEU A 523 -5.78 -9.45 -0.25
CA LEU A 523 -5.43 -8.80 1.01
C LEU A 523 -6.48 -7.76 1.46
N GLY A 524 -7.16 -7.09 0.53
CA GLY A 524 -8.11 -6.04 0.85
C GLY A 524 -8.57 -5.27 -0.38
N PHE A 525 -9.79 -4.74 -0.33
CA PHE A 525 -10.38 -3.92 -1.38
C PHE A 525 -9.98 -2.44 -1.30
N SER A 526 -9.60 -1.92 -0.12
CA SER A 526 -9.19 -0.51 0.06
C SER A 526 -8.02 -0.13 -0.88
N LEU A 527 -7.05 -1.03 -1.07
CA LEU A 527 -6.03 -0.92 -2.13
C LEU A 527 -6.30 -1.81 -3.36
N GLY A 528 -7.01 -2.93 -3.19
CA GLY A 528 -7.29 -3.89 -4.25
C GLY A 528 -8.18 -3.35 -5.37
N LEU A 529 -9.21 -2.54 -5.06
CA LEU A 529 -10.09 -1.94 -6.06
C LEU A 529 -9.38 -0.89 -6.93
N PRO A 530 -8.66 0.11 -6.37
CA PRO A 530 -7.82 1.01 -7.17
C PRO A 530 -6.83 0.27 -8.07
N PHE A 531 -6.23 -0.81 -7.57
CA PHE A 531 -5.33 -1.66 -8.36
C PHE A 531 -6.06 -2.42 -9.46
N ALA A 532 -7.25 -2.96 -9.20
CA ALA A 532 -8.09 -3.60 -10.21
C ALA A 532 -8.49 -2.63 -11.34
N TYR A 533 -8.82 -1.37 -11.01
CA TYR A 533 -9.10 -0.33 -12.00
C TYR A 533 -7.88 0.03 -12.84
N VAL A 534 -6.70 0.19 -12.22
CA VAL A 534 -5.43 0.43 -12.95
C VAL A 534 -5.09 -0.76 -13.86
N LEU A 535 -5.24 -2.00 -13.37
CA LEU A 535 -4.95 -3.22 -14.13
C LEU A 535 -5.95 -3.45 -15.28
N GLY A 536 -7.22 -3.11 -15.07
CA GLY A 536 -8.25 -3.07 -16.12
C GLY A 536 -7.95 -2.03 -17.19
N ALA A 537 -7.63 -0.80 -16.81
CA ALA A 537 -7.25 0.26 -17.73
C ALA A 537 -6.00 -0.09 -18.55
N LEU A 538 -4.97 -0.66 -17.91
CA LEU A 538 -3.77 -1.16 -18.60
C LEU A 538 -4.10 -2.30 -19.58
N SER A 539 -4.99 -3.24 -19.19
CA SER A 539 -5.47 -4.32 -20.06
C SER A 539 -6.19 -3.77 -21.30
N VAL A 540 -7.06 -2.76 -21.14
CA VAL A 540 -7.74 -2.07 -22.25
C VAL A 540 -6.74 -1.33 -23.16
N ILE A 541 -5.77 -0.61 -22.58
CA ILE A 541 -4.72 0.09 -23.34
C ILE A 541 -3.87 -0.90 -24.16
N VAL A 542 -3.49 -2.04 -23.58
CA VAL A 542 -2.75 -3.10 -24.29
C VAL A 542 -3.62 -3.72 -25.40
N GLY A 543 -4.88 -4.05 -25.12
CA GLY A 543 -5.83 -4.59 -26.11
C GLY A 543 -6.02 -3.65 -27.30
N LEU A 544 -6.25 -2.36 -27.04
CA LEU A 544 -6.40 -1.34 -28.08
C LEU A 544 -5.10 -1.12 -28.87
N ALA A 545 -3.94 -1.07 -28.20
CA ALA A 545 -2.64 -0.96 -28.87
C ALA A 545 -2.36 -2.18 -29.79
N VAL A 546 -2.78 -3.38 -29.39
CA VAL A 546 -2.71 -4.60 -30.20
C VAL A 546 -3.66 -4.53 -31.39
N LEU A 547 -4.90 -4.09 -31.20
CA LEU A 547 -5.90 -3.92 -32.26
C LEU A 547 -5.43 -2.90 -33.30
N VAL A 548 -5.04 -1.69 -32.89
CA VAL A 548 -4.51 -0.64 -33.77
C VAL A 548 -3.27 -1.12 -34.53
N ARG A 549 -2.38 -1.88 -33.89
CA ARG A 549 -1.19 -2.45 -34.54
C ARG A 549 -1.53 -3.54 -35.56
N ARG A 550 -2.56 -4.36 -35.30
CA ARG A 550 -3.08 -5.37 -36.23
C ARG A 550 -3.76 -4.73 -37.45
N LEU A 551 -4.52 -3.65 -37.24
CA LEU A 551 -5.16 -2.90 -38.32
C LEU A 551 -4.12 -2.16 -39.20
N ARG A 552 -3.12 -1.52 -38.59
CA ARG A 552 -2.05 -0.78 -39.31
C ARG A 552 -1.00 -1.67 -39.99
N ARG A 553 -0.94 -2.99 -39.71
CA ARG A 553 0.02 -3.92 -40.35
C ARG A 553 -0.66 -5.26 -40.67
N ARG A 554 -1.13 -5.41 -41.91
CA ARG A 554 -1.85 -6.59 -42.43
C ARG A 554 -1.06 -7.92 -42.48
N SER A 555 0.18 -7.97 -41.98
CA SER A 555 1.06 -9.16 -42.05
C SER A 555 2.22 -9.05 -41.04
N THR A 556 2.87 -10.11 -40.51
CA THR A 556 2.76 -11.58 -40.73
C THR A 556 2.71 -12.38 -39.40
N GLY A 557 2.20 -11.84 -38.27
CA GLY A 557 2.13 -12.64 -37.03
C GLY A 557 1.47 -12.01 -35.80
N PRO A 558 1.16 -12.82 -34.75
CA PRO A 558 0.45 -12.38 -33.56
C PRO A 558 1.32 -11.50 -32.64
N VAL A 559 0.77 -10.33 -32.25
CA VAL A 559 1.50 -9.27 -31.53
C VAL A 559 1.95 -9.72 -30.13
N LEU A 560 1.10 -10.39 -29.34
CA LEU A 560 1.50 -11.01 -28.07
C LEU A 560 1.91 -12.49 -28.25
N GLY A 561 1.31 -13.18 -29.22
CA GLY A 561 1.44 -14.64 -29.39
C GLY A 561 0.40 -15.39 -28.56
N TRP A 562 -0.10 -16.52 -29.08
CA TRP A 562 -1.20 -17.30 -28.49
C TRP A 562 -1.01 -17.61 -27.00
N ARG A 563 0.16 -18.13 -26.62
CA ARG A 563 0.45 -18.49 -25.20
C ARG A 563 0.30 -17.32 -24.24
N LEU A 564 0.74 -16.12 -24.64
CA LEU A 564 0.63 -14.91 -23.80
C LEU A 564 -0.82 -14.44 -23.74
N LEU A 565 -1.52 -14.36 -24.89
CA LEU A 565 -2.95 -14.02 -24.94
C LEU A 565 -3.84 -14.94 -24.08
N VAL A 566 -3.58 -16.25 -24.09
CA VAL A 566 -4.29 -17.22 -23.22
C VAL A 566 -3.93 -17.01 -21.76
N THR A 567 -2.66 -16.71 -21.45
CA THR A 567 -2.23 -16.41 -20.07
C THR A 567 -2.87 -15.14 -19.54
N ASP A 568 -3.00 -14.10 -20.35
CA ASP A 568 -3.62 -12.84 -19.94
C ASP A 568 -5.15 -12.96 -19.84
N LEU A 569 -5.79 -13.74 -20.71
CA LEU A 569 -7.22 -14.05 -20.61
C LEU A 569 -7.53 -14.87 -19.35
N LEU A 570 -6.82 -15.99 -19.14
CA LEU A 570 -7.02 -16.83 -17.94
C LEU A 570 -6.61 -16.11 -16.66
N GLY A 571 -5.51 -15.35 -16.69
CA GLY A 571 -5.05 -14.55 -15.55
C GLY A 571 -6.05 -13.46 -15.16
N GLY A 572 -6.58 -12.73 -16.15
CA GLY A 572 -7.64 -11.74 -15.93
C GLY A 572 -8.96 -12.36 -15.44
N LEU A 573 -9.36 -13.52 -15.97
CA LEU A 573 -10.54 -14.25 -15.52
C LEU A 573 -10.38 -14.79 -14.08
N ILE A 574 -9.19 -15.30 -13.71
CA ILE A 574 -8.89 -15.74 -12.34
C ILE A 574 -8.88 -14.54 -11.38
N PHE A 575 -8.21 -13.44 -11.75
CA PHE A 575 -8.17 -12.21 -10.96
C PHE A 575 -9.58 -11.66 -10.70
N ALA A 576 -10.39 -11.51 -11.75
CA ALA A 576 -11.76 -11.03 -11.65
C ALA A 576 -12.68 -12.01 -10.91
N GLY A 577 -12.56 -13.32 -11.16
CA GLY A 577 -13.37 -14.35 -10.51
C GLY A 577 -13.09 -14.47 -9.01
N VAL A 578 -11.82 -14.51 -8.59
CA VAL A 578 -11.44 -14.51 -7.18
C VAL A 578 -11.84 -13.19 -6.51
N GLY A 579 -11.59 -12.06 -7.16
CA GLY A 579 -12.05 -10.75 -6.68
C GLY A 579 -13.57 -10.70 -6.47
N SER A 580 -14.35 -11.23 -7.40
CA SER A 580 -15.82 -11.26 -7.31
C SER A 580 -16.30 -12.19 -6.19
N LEU A 581 -15.69 -13.37 -6.04
CA LEU A 581 -16.01 -14.32 -4.98
C LEU A 581 -15.71 -13.76 -3.59
N ILE A 582 -14.61 -13.00 -3.45
CA ILE A 582 -14.26 -12.29 -2.22
C ILE A 582 -15.21 -11.08 -2.00
N ALA A 583 -15.71 -10.43 -3.05
CA ALA A 583 -16.60 -9.28 -2.97
C ALA A 583 -18.06 -9.61 -2.59
N LEU A 584 -18.55 -10.81 -2.92
CA LEU A 584 -19.93 -11.26 -2.62
C LEU A 584 -20.42 -11.00 -1.18
N PRO A 585 -19.66 -11.29 -0.10
CA PRO A 585 -20.09 -10.97 1.26
C PRO A 585 -20.06 -9.47 1.57
N TYR A 586 -19.12 -8.70 1.02
CA TYR A 586 -19.06 -7.23 1.21
C TYR A 586 -20.30 -6.55 0.61
N LEU A 587 -20.80 -7.05 -0.54
CA LEU A 587 -22.07 -6.65 -1.16
C LEU A 587 -23.32 -7.06 -0.34
N ARG A 588 -23.17 -7.86 0.72
CA ARG A 588 -24.26 -8.31 1.60
C ARG A 588 -24.20 -7.70 3.00
N VAL A 589 -23.15 -6.96 3.34
CA VAL A 589 -23.10 -6.14 4.56
C VAL A 589 -24.09 -4.98 4.38
N PRO A 590 -25.12 -4.82 5.24
CA PRO A 590 -26.03 -3.69 5.12
C PRO A 590 -25.30 -2.38 5.35
N ASP A 591 -25.48 -1.41 4.45
CA ASP A 591 -24.88 -0.08 4.58
C ASP A 591 -25.38 0.63 5.84
N THR A 592 -24.44 1.22 6.58
CA THR A 592 -24.72 1.87 7.87
C THR A 592 -24.66 3.41 7.80
N ALA A 593 -24.03 3.97 6.76
CA ALA A 593 -24.04 5.41 6.49
C ALA A 593 -23.96 5.68 4.98
N PRO A 594 -24.45 6.84 4.50
CA PRO A 594 -24.18 7.28 3.13
C PRO A 594 -22.68 7.48 2.93
N ALA A 595 -22.06 6.67 2.07
CA ALA A 595 -20.60 6.66 1.89
C ALA A 595 -20.02 8.05 1.57
N GLY A 596 -20.77 8.90 0.87
CA GLY A 596 -20.38 10.29 0.58
C GLY A 596 -20.06 11.15 1.81
N THR A 597 -20.72 10.93 2.95
CA THR A 597 -20.46 11.68 4.19
C THR A 597 -19.13 11.28 4.83
N GLU A 598 -18.84 9.98 4.88
CA GLU A 598 -17.55 9.47 5.38
C GLU A 598 -16.40 9.85 4.44
N ILE A 599 -16.59 9.70 3.13
CA ILE A 599 -15.63 10.17 2.11
C ILE A 599 -15.39 11.67 2.29
N GLY A 600 -16.42 12.46 2.57
CA GLY A 600 -16.31 13.88 2.91
C GLY A 600 -15.41 14.12 4.13
N PHE A 601 -15.66 13.42 5.24
CA PHE A 601 -14.88 13.54 6.47
C PHE A 601 -13.40 13.16 6.30
N PHE A 602 -13.09 12.12 5.51
CA PHE A 602 -11.72 11.66 5.24
C PHE A 602 -11.06 12.31 4.00
N SER A 603 -11.72 13.26 3.33
CA SER A 603 -11.14 13.97 2.18
C SER A 603 -10.11 15.00 2.64
N ALA A 604 -8.83 14.73 2.40
CA ALA A 604 -7.75 15.62 2.81
C ALA A 604 -7.81 16.99 2.07
N PRO A 605 -7.55 18.11 2.75
CA PRO A 605 -7.36 19.40 2.08
C PRO A 605 -6.03 19.41 1.32
N LEU A 606 -5.90 20.26 0.29
CA LEU A 606 -4.68 20.39 -0.53
C LEU A 606 -3.38 20.54 0.30
N ARG A 607 -3.44 21.24 1.44
CA ARG A 607 -2.29 21.40 2.36
C ARG A 607 -1.80 20.08 2.98
N GLY A 608 -2.63 19.04 3.05
CA GLY A 608 -2.26 17.72 3.57
C GLY A 608 -1.09 17.07 2.79
N LEU A 609 -0.97 17.37 1.50
CA LEU A 609 0.14 16.91 0.64
C LEU A 609 1.52 17.49 1.04
N LEU A 610 1.53 18.54 1.86
CA LEU A 610 2.74 19.20 2.38
C LEU A 610 2.95 18.95 3.88
N ILE A 611 1.97 18.35 4.57
CA ILE A 611 2.01 18.11 6.02
C ILE A 611 2.46 16.68 6.28
N GLY A 612 3.62 16.54 6.92
CA GLY A 612 4.14 15.25 7.37
C GLY A 612 3.45 14.76 8.65
N PRO A 613 3.37 13.44 8.88
CA PRO A 613 2.74 12.87 10.07
C PRO A 613 3.63 12.97 11.32
N ALA A 614 3.08 12.60 12.48
CA ALA A 614 3.77 12.76 13.77
C ALA A 614 4.95 11.78 13.92
N GLU A 615 4.84 10.64 13.26
CA GLU A 615 5.73 9.49 13.24
C GLU A 615 7.03 9.74 12.43
N SER A 616 7.15 10.85 11.70
CA SER A 616 8.41 11.24 11.05
C SER A 616 9.33 11.95 12.03
N ARG A 617 10.60 11.54 12.18
CA ARG A 617 11.55 12.27 13.05
C ARG A 617 11.87 13.68 12.56
N ILE A 618 11.84 13.91 11.24
CA ILE A 618 12.16 15.21 10.65
C ILE A 618 10.91 16.10 10.56
N TRP A 619 9.77 15.52 10.19
CA TRP A 619 8.54 16.29 9.94
C TRP A 619 7.53 16.27 11.09
N GLY A 620 7.72 15.41 12.10
CA GLY A 620 6.84 15.22 13.24
C GLY A 620 6.65 16.47 14.08
N ALA A 621 7.73 17.05 14.61
CA ALA A 621 7.68 18.28 15.39
C ALA A 621 7.45 19.55 14.54
N PRO A 622 8.17 19.81 13.42
CA PRO A 622 8.00 21.04 12.65
C PRO A 622 6.60 21.20 12.04
N HIS A 623 5.90 20.11 11.71
CA HIS A 623 4.52 20.18 11.22
C HIS A 623 3.46 19.97 12.31
N ALA A 624 3.80 19.98 13.61
CA ALA A 624 2.82 19.76 14.68
C ALA A 624 1.66 20.76 14.63
N VAL A 625 1.93 22.06 14.50
CA VAL A 625 0.90 23.11 14.39
C VAL A 625 0.13 23.03 13.06
N PRO A 626 0.78 22.94 11.87
CA PRO A 626 0.07 22.66 10.61
C PRO A 626 -0.84 21.41 10.66
N ARG A 627 -0.42 20.34 11.34
CA ARG A 627 -1.16 19.08 11.46
C ARG A 627 -2.43 19.20 12.30
N GLN A 628 -2.46 20.08 13.30
CA GLN A 628 -3.68 20.41 14.06
C GLN A 628 -4.77 21.06 13.19
N SER A 629 -4.44 21.56 11.99
CA SER A 629 -5.42 22.09 11.03
C SER A 629 -6.12 21.02 10.17
N LEU A 630 -5.90 19.74 10.44
CA LEU A 630 -6.52 18.61 9.74
C LEU A 630 -7.55 17.94 10.66
N SER A 631 -8.74 17.61 10.14
CA SER A 631 -9.81 16.97 10.93
C SER A 631 -9.46 15.55 11.38
N TRP A 632 -8.72 14.80 10.55
CA TRP A 632 -8.22 13.48 10.90
C TRP A 632 -6.74 13.29 10.48
N PRO A 633 -5.78 13.78 11.29
CA PRO A 633 -4.37 13.82 10.92
C PRO A 633 -3.76 12.51 10.39
N ALA A 634 -4.13 11.36 10.96
CA ALA A 634 -3.59 10.05 10.60
C ALA A 634 -3.87 9.63 9.14
N GLU A 635 -4.99 10.09 8.56
CA GLU A 635 -5.40 9.80 7.18
C GLU A 635 -5.24 11.01 6.24
N MET A 636 -4.83 12.18 6.77
CA MET A 636 -4.70 13.45 6.02
C MET A 636 -3.28 14.02 5.94
N ALA A 637 -2.31 13.50 6.69
CA ALA A 637 -0.90 13.91 6.63
C ALA A 637 -0.16 13.20 5.48
N LEU A 638 -0.46 13.63 4.24
CA LEU A 638 -0.15 12.92 3.00
C LEU A 638 1.17 13.32 2.33
N LEU A 639 2.14 13.88 3.07
CA LEU A 639 3.45 14.27 2.53
C LEU A 639 4.22 13.07 1.93
N PRO A 640 4.54 13.05 0.62
CA PRO A 640 5.36 12.00 0.00
C PRO A 640 6.86 12.19 0.19
N GLY A 641 7.28 13.32 0.76
CA GLY A 641 8.67 13.72 0.97
C GLY A 641 9.13 14.81 0.01
N PHE A 642 9.78 15.85 0.53
CA PHE A 642 10.30 16.96 -0.25
C PHE A 642 11.50 16.55 -1.10
N VAL A 643 12.30 15.58 -0.66
CA VAL A 643 13.38 14.99 -1.47
C VAL A 643 12.79 14.25 -2.66
N LEU A 644 11.68 13.51 -2.46
CA LEU A 644 10.97 12.84 -3.54
C LEU A 644 10.35 13.86 -4.52
N TYR A 645 9.70 14.92 -4.04
CA TYR A 645 9.20 16.01 -4.89
C TYR A 645 10.33 16.67 -5.71
N ALA A 646 11.45 17.03 -5.08
CA ALA A 646 12.58 17.66 -5.78
C ALA A 646 13.19 16.74 -6.85
N LEU A 647 13.44 15.46 -6.53
CA LEU A 647 13.95 14.49 -7.49
C LEU A 647 12.95 14.21 -8.63
N ALA A 648 11.64 14.20 -8.37
CA ALA A 648 10.62 14.02 -9.39
C ALA A 648 10.49 15.25 -10.32
N LEU A 649 10.61 16.46 -9.79
CA LEU A 649 10.65 17.71 -10.57
C LEU A 649 11.87 17.76 -11.48
N VAL A 650 13.07 17.43 -10.96
CA VAL A 650 14.26 17.23 -11.79
C VAL A 650 14.02 16.13 -12.83
N GLY A 651 13.33 15.04 -12.45
CA GLY A 651 12.94 13.92 -13.31
C GLY A 651 11.99 14.28 -14.47
N LEU A 652 11.33 15.44 -14.41
CA LEU A 652 10.51 15.96 -15.51
C LEU A 652 11.40 16.55 -16.62
N VAL A 653 12.45 17.28 -16.26
CA VAL A 653 13.35 18.00 -17.20
C VAL A 653 14.57 17.15 -17.60
N PHE A 654 15.20 16.50 -16.63
CA PHE A 654 16.42 15.72 -16.74
C PHE A 654 16.13 14.26 -16.34
N SER A 655 16.01 13.36 -17.32
CA SER A 655 15.62 11.97 -17.05
C SER A 655 15.88 11.02 -18.21
N VAL A 656 16.11 9.74 -17.87
CA VAL A 656 16.31 8.63 -18.82
C VAL A 656 15.02 8.23 -19.57
N TRP A 657 13.86 8.74 -19.14
CA TRP A 657 12.58 8.54 -19.81
C TRP A 657 12.40 9.49 -20.99
N ARG A 658 11.73 9.03 -22.05
CA ARG A 658 11.32 9.86 -23.19
C ARG A 658 10.32 10.93 -22.73
N MET A 659 10.43 12.14 -23.29
CA MET A 659 9.60 13.31 -22.94
C MET A 659 8.10 12.97 -22.79
N TRP A 660 7.48 12.32 -23.79
CA TRP A 660 6.08 11.90 -23.75
C TRP A 660 5.71 11.01 -22.56
N HIS A 661 6.60 10.11 -22.12
CA HIS A 661 6.35 9.31 -20.92
C HIS A 661 6.43 10.14 -19.63
N ARG A 662 7.22 11.22 -19.61
CA ARG A 662 7.29 12.15 -18.47
C ARG A 662 6.01 12.98 -18.35
N LEU A 663 5.44 13.45 -19.47
CA LEU A 663 4.13 14.11 -19.45
C LEU A 663 3.01 13.14 -19.05
N LEU A 664 3.02 11.89 -19.55
CA LEU A 664 2.04 10.88 -19.12
C LEU A 664 2.17 10.55 -17.63
N LEU A 665 3.38 10.51 -17.08
CA LEU A 665 3.62 10.37 -15.64
C LEU A 665 3.13 11.61 -14.87
N LEU A 666 3.37 12.83 -15.36
CA LEU A 666 2.89 14.07 -14.74
C LEU A 666 1.36 14.14 -14.71
N VAL A 667 0.69 13.85 -15.83
CA VAL A 667 -0.77 13.77 -15.91
C VAL A 667 -1.31 12.68 -14.98
N ALA A 668 -0.66 11.51 -14.92
CA ALA A 668 -1.04 10.47 -13.98
C ALA A 668 -0.86 10.91 -12.52
N VAL A 669 0.23 11.62 -12.16
CA VAL A 669 0.42 12.20 -10.82
C VAL A 669 -0.71 13.18 -10.49
N VAL A 670 -1.04 14.10 -11.40
CA VAL A 670 -2.12 15.08 -11.19
C VAL A 670 -3.48 14.39 -11.01
N VAL A 671 -3.81 13.40 -11.84
CA VAL A 671 -5.05 12.62 -11.71
C VAL A 671 -5.07 11.82 -10.40
N SER A 672 -3.97 11.17 -10.03
CA SER A 672 -3.87 10.45 -8.76
C SER A 672 -4.01 11.41 -7.57
N VAL A 673 -3.39 12.60 -7.58
CA VAL A 673 -3.56 13.62 -6.53
C VAL A 673 -5.01 14.08 -6.43
N ILE A 674 -5.66 14.37 -7.56
CA ILE A 674 -7.09 14.76 -7.59
C ILE A 674 -7.98 13.68 -6.95
N LEU A 675 -7.70 12.40 -7.20
CA LEU A 675 -8.42 11.30 -6.57
C LEU A 675 -8.06 11.14 -5.08
N THR A 676 -6.79 11.31 -4.70
CA THR A 676 -6.34 11.27 -3.29
C THR A 676 -6.99 12.36 -2.43
N LEU A 677 -7.37 13.49 -3.03
CA LEU A 677 -8.08 14.59 -2.36
C LEU A 677 -9.60 14.35 -2.22
N GLY A 678 -10.14 13.27 -2.80
CA GLY A 678 -11.53 12.85 -2.62
C GLY A 678 -12.55 13.90 -3.08
N THR A 679 -13.34 14.40 -2.13
CA THR A 679 -14.38 15.41 -2.35
C THR A 679 -13.87 16.85 -2.31
N THR A 680 -12.66 17.11 -1.81
CA THR A 680 -12.04 18.45 -1.78
C THR A 680 -11.98 19.09 -3.17
N PHE A 681 -11.95 18.29 -4.25
CA PHE A 681 -11.89 18.76 -5.63
C PHE A 681 -13.21 18.46 -6.37
N PHE A 682 -13.91 19.53 -6.83
CA PHE A 682 -15.23 19.46 -7.49
C PHE A 682 -16.27 18.60 -6.75
N THR A 683 -16.34 18.71 -5.41
CA THR A 683 -17.18 17.89 -4.51
C THR A 683 -17.07 16.38 -4.72
N GLY A 684 -16.00 15.91 -5.37
CA GLY A 684 -15.81 14.51 -5.78
C GLY A 684 -16.69 14.07 -6.95
N ARG A 685 -17.64 14.90 -7.40
CA ARG A 685 -18.76 14.55 -8.31
C ARG A 685 -18.30 14.00 -9.65
N TRP A 686 -17.16 14.47 -10.17
CA TRP A 686 -16.61 14.08 -11.47
C TRP A 686 -15.28 13.33 -11.36
N THR A 687 -14.88 12.93 -10.15
CA THR A 687 -13.54 12.43 -9.84
C THR A 687 -13.59 11.17 -9.00
N TYR A 688 -13.80 11.29 -7.69
CA TYR A 688 -13.77 10.16 -6.75
C TYR A 688 -15.10 9.42 -6.66
N LEU A 689 -16.22 10.16 -6.58
CA LEU A 689 -17.54 9.57 -6.34
C LEU A 689 -18.03 8.67 -7.50
N PRO A 690 -17.79 8.98 -8.80
CA PRO A 690 -18.12 8.05 -9.88
C PRO A 690 -17.40 6.70 -9.79
N LEU A 691 -16.19 6.67 -9.22
CA LEU A 691 -15.38 5.45 -9.11
C LEU A 691 -15.67 4.66 -7.83
N PHE A 692 -15.87 5.33 -6.70
CA PHE A 692 -15.92 4.67 -5.38
C PHE A 692 -17.21 4.96 -4.58
N GLY A 693 -17.89 6.09 -4.84
CA GLY A 693 -19.06 6.53 -4.06
C GLY A 693 -20.36 5.76 -4.33
N HIS A 694 -20.35 4.82 -5.27
CA HIS A 694 -21.47 3.92 -5.58
C HIS A 694 -21.26 2.50 -5.02
N LEU A 695 -20.10 2.23 -4.41
CA LEU A 695 -19.80 0.94 -3.79
C LEU A 695 -20.30 0.94 -2.34
N PRO A 696 -20.80 -0.19 -1.81
CA PRO A 696 -21.12 -0.31 -0.40
C PRO A 696 -19.94 0.08 0.48
N SER A 697 -20.25 0.73 1.61
CA SER A 697 -19.29 1.23 2.58
C SER A 697 -18.23 0.19 2.94
N SER A 698 -18.65 -1.08 3.09
CA SER A 698 -17.86 -2.27 3.42
C SER A 698 -16.54 -2.43 2.63
N PHE A 699 -16.46 -1.95 1.39
CA PHE A 699 -15.28 -2.10 0.52
C PHE A 699 -14.03 -1.30 0.96
N GLY A 700 -14.11 -0.52 2.05
CA GLY A 700 -12.94 0.16 2.63
C GLY A 700 -12.43 1.36 1.82
N VAL A 701 -13.16 1.77 0.79
CA VAL A 701 -12.86 2.91 -0.11
C VAL A 701 -13.48 4.23 0.36
N ARG A 702 -13.74 4.38 1.66
CA ARG A 702 -14.21 5.65 2.27
C ARG A 702 -13.09 6.66 2.54
N ILE A 703 -11.83 6.28 2.33
CA ILE A 703 -10.64 7.06 2.73
C ILE A 703 -9.78 7.38 1.48
N PRO A 704 -9.99 8.55 0.85
CA PRO A 704 -9.26 8.97 -0.35
C PRO A 704 -7.73 9.02 -0.19
N GLY A 705 -7.25 9.37 1.01
CA GLY A 705 -5.82 9.48 1.33
C GLY A 705 -5.00 8.23 0.98
N ARG A 706 -5.59 7.04 1.08
CA ARG A 706 -4.94 5.75 0.77
C ARG A 706 -4.50 5.63 -0.70
N LEU A 707 -5.06 6.43 -1.61
CA LEU A 707 -4.59 6.53 -3.00
C LEU A 707 -3.22 7.23 -3.16
N MET A 708 -2.67 7.83 -2.11
CA MET A 708 -1.34 8.45 -2.11
C MET A 708 -0.23 7.45 -2.52
N LEU A 709 -0.48 6.14 -2.38
CA LEU A 709 0.31 5.06 -2.96
C LEU A 709 0.62 5.26 -4.45
N TRP A 710 -0.36 5.69 -5.25
CA TRP A 710 -0.18 5.90 -6.69
C TRP A 710 0.60 7.17 -6.97
N VAL A 711 0.34 8.24 -6.21
CA VAL A 711 1.10 9.49 -6.28
C VAL A 711 2.58 9.24 -5.99
N THR A 712 2.91 8.55 -4.89
CA THR A 712 4.31 8.23 -4.57
C THR A 712 4.95 7.28 -5.58
N LEU A 713 4.25 6.27 -6.08
CA LEU A 713 4.80 5.35 -7.07
C LEU A 713 5.16 6.08 -8.38
N LEU A 714 4.31 6.99 -8.85
CA LEU A 714 4.53 7.75 -10.08
C LEU A 714 5.63 8.82 -9.90
N LEU A 715 5.68 9.51 -8.76
CA LEU A 715 6.78 10.40 -8.39
C LEU A 715 8.11 9.63 -8.29
N ALA A 716 8.11 8.44 -7.70
CA ALA A 716 9.29 7.57 -7.59
C ALA A 716 9.81 7.11 -8.95
N VAL A 717 8.92 6.84 -9.93
CA VAL A 717 9.33 6.57 -11.31
C VAL A 717 9.99 7.81 -11.94
N LEU A 718 9.44 9.02 -11.75
CA LEU A 718 10.06 10.26 -12.24
C LEU A 718 11.45 10.50 -11.61
N ALA A 719 11.55 10.42 -10.29
CA ALA A 719 12.78 10.58 -9.51
C ALA A 719 13.87 9.56 -9.91
N ALA A 720 13.50 8.29 -10.05
CA ALA A 720 14.38 7.25 -10.57
C ALA A 720 14.90 7.55 -11.99
N GLY A 721 14.10 8.26 -12.79
CA GLY A 721 14.47 8.75 -14.11
C GLY A 721 15.62 9.76 -14.08
N ALA A 722 15.59 10.72 -13.14
CA ALA A 722 16.67 11.68 -12.90
C ALA A 722 17.94 10.98 -12.41
N VAL A 723 17.84 10.18 -11.35
CA VAL A 723 18.99 9.47 -10.76
C VAL A 723 19.65 8.53 -11.79
N ALA A 724 18.85 7.83 -12.60
CA ALA A 724 19.39 6.96 -13.66
C ALA A 724 20.10 7.74 -14.78
N GLU A 725 19.66 8.95 -15.13
CA GLU A 725 20.35 9.80 -16.11
C GLU A 725 21.61 10.46 -15.54
N PHE A 726 21.58 10.86 -14.26
CA PHE A 726 22.76 11.36 -13.53
C PHE A 726 23.87 10.30 -13.49
N VAL A 727 23.55 9.09 -13.03
CA VAL A 727 24.47 7.96 -13.00
C VAL A 727 25.02 7.64 -14.39
N ARG A 728 24.15 7.59 -15.41
CA ARG A 728 24.57 7.33 -16.80
C ARG A 728 25.57 8.37 -17.33
N ARG A 729 25.42 9.65 -16.96
CA ARG A 729 26.38 10.72 -17.32
C ARG A 729 27.66 10.60 -16.50
N ALA A 730 27.58 10.32 -15.21
CA ALA A 730 28.75 10.08 -14.35
C ALA A 730 29.61 8.91 -14.86
N GLU A 731 28.98 7.79 -15.24
CA GLU A 731 29.64 6.64 -15.88
C GLU A 731 30.31 7.04 -17.21
N HIS A 732 29.64 7.84 -18.04
CA HIS A 732 30.19 8.31 -19.33
C HIS A 732 31.38 9.26 -19.15
N LEU A 733 31.36 10.16 -18.16
CA LEU A 733 32.51 11.02 -17.85
C LEU A 733 33.68 10.21 -17.27
N ALA A 734 33.40 9.17 -16.48
CA ALA A 734 34.42 8.28 -15.94
C ALA A 734 35.07 7.39 -17.02
N ALA A 735 34.32 6.97 -18.04
CA ALA A 735 34.82 6.15 -19.14
C ALA A 735 35.90 6.85 -20.01
N HIS A 736 35.99 8.19 -19.96
CA HIS A 736 37.03 8.97 -20.62
C HIS A 736 38.28 9.22 -19.75
N ARG A 737 38.34 8.68 -18.53
CA ARG A 737 39.51 8.78 -17.64
C ARG A 737 40.33 7.49 -17.66
N MET A 738 41.60 7.58 -17.29
CA MET A 738 42.45 6.42 -17.00
C MET A 738 42.84 6.43 -15.51
N PRO A 739 42.57 5.34 -14.75
CA PRO A 739 41.72 4.20 -15.12
C PRO A 739 40.25 4.60 -15.35
N PRO A 740 39.47 3.83 -16.15
CA PRO A 740 38.10 4.17 -16.53
C PRO A 740 37.07 3.85 -15.43
N TRP A 741 37.41 4.19 -14.19
CA TRP A 741 36.63 3.90 -12.99
C TRP A 741 36.09 5.23 -12.44
N PRO A 742 34.79 5.33 -12.09
CA PRO A 742 34.30 6.50 -11.39
C PRO A 742 35.04 6.59 -10.05
N GLY A 743 35.70 7.72 -9.80
CA GLY A 743 36.45 7.96 -8.56
C GLY A 743 35.55 7.92 -7.32
N PRO A 744 36.10 7.75 -6.11
CA PRO A 744 35.33 7.53 -4.88
C PRO A 744 34.26 8.61 -4.67
N TRP A 745 34.63 9.88 -4.85
CA TRP A 745 33.71 11.04 -4.77
C TRP A 745 32.54 10.95 -5.76
N LEU A 746 32.77 10.48 -6.98
CA LEU A 746 31.72 10.36 -7.99
C LEU A 746 30.77 9.19 -7.68
N ARG A 747 31.30 8.09 -7.11
CA ARG A 747 30.45 6.99 -6.59
C ARG A 747 29.60 7.48 -5.42
N LEU A 748 30.21 8.20 -4.47
CA LEU A 748 29.51 8.75 -3.31
C LEU A 748 28.40 9.73 -3.75
N ALA A 749 28.68 10.61 -4.71
CA ALA A 749 27.68 11.51 -5.28
C ALA A 749 26.46 10.79 -5.88
N THR A 750 26.62 9.59 -6.48
CA THR A 750 25.47 8.79 -6.94
C THR A 750 24.62 8.18 -5.82
N LEU A 751 25.13 8.14 -4.58
CA LEU A 751 24.41 7.66 -3.39
C LEU A 751 23.81 8.79 -2.53
N VAL A 752 24.18 10.06 -2.75
CA VAL A 752 23.58 11.21 -2.05
C VAL A 752 22.05 11.24 -2.16
N PRO A 753 21.41 10.99 -3.33
CA PRO A 753 19.95 10.92 -3.41
C PRO A 753 19.33 9.79 -2.57
N LEU A 754 20.06 8.69 -2.34
CA LEU A 754 19.60 7.61 -1.46
C LEU A 754 19.71 8.01 0.00
N LEU A 755 20.81 8.65 0.40
CA LEU A 755 21.01 9.14 1.76
C LEU A 755 19.97 10.20 2.15
N LEU A 756 19.70 11.17 1.27
CA LEU A 756 18.69 12.21 1.51
C LEU A 756 17.28 11.62 1.68
N VAL A 757 16.92 10.63 0.86
CA VAL A 757 15.65 9.91 1.04
C VAL A 757 15.64 9.16 2.38
N LEU A 758 16.67 8.36 2.69
CA LEU A 758 16.73 7.58 3.94
C LEU A 758 16.62 8.46 5.20
N VAL A 759 17.20 9.66 5.16
CA VAL A 759 17.12 10.66 6.22
C VAL A 759 15.69 11.21 6.36
N GLU A 760 15.03 11.57 5.25
CA GLU A 760 13.63 12.02 5.24
C GLU A 760 12.64 10.92 5.69
N THR A 761 12.94 9.65 5.40
CA THR A 761 12.10 8.50 5.78
C THR A 761 12.38 7.95 7.19
N TRP A 762 13.08 8.68 8.06
CA TRP A 762 13.43 8.19 9.41
C TRP A 762 12.19 8.18 10.34
N SER A 763 11.77 6.98 10.75
CA SER A 763 10.62 6.75 11.64
C SER A 763 10.88 7.03 13.14
N ALA A 764 9.85 7.51 13.82
CA ALA A 764 9.76 7.76 15.26
C ALA A 764 8.71 6.85 15.93
N THR A 765 8.08 5.95 15.17
CA THR A 765 6.86 5.22 15.53
C THR A 765 6.93 4.54 16.90
N ALA A 766 5.94 4.84 17.74
CA ALA A 766 5.79 4.24 19.06
C ALA A 766 5.60 2.72 18.95
N HIS A 767 6.07 1.99 19.95
CA HIS A 767 5.94 0.54 20.01
C HIS A 767 5.37 0.10 21.37
N PRO A 768 4.08 0.40 21.64
CA PRO A 768 3.45 0.11 22.92
C PRO A 768 3.33 -1.40 23.20
N VAL A 769 3.32 -1.73 24.50
CA VAL A 769 3.18 -3.12 24.97
C VAL A 769 1.72 -3.58 24.83
N VAL A 770 1.53 -4.75 24.24
CA VAL A 770 0.22 -5.37 24.01
C VAL A 770 -0.35 -5.87 25.35
N PRO A 771 -1.58 -5.47 25.75
CA PRO A 771 -2.22 -5.96 26.96
C PRO A 771 -2.32 -7.49 27.01
N ALA A 772 -1.90 -8.08 28.13
CA ALA A 772 -1.97 -9.53 28.33
C ALA A 772 -3.42 -10.03 28.40
N GLN A 773 -3.68 -11.21 27.85
CA GLN A 773 -5.00 -11.84 27.87
C GLN A 773 -5.45 -12.17 29.31
N PRO A 774 -6.63 -11.71 29.75
CA PRO A 774 -7.22 -12.08 31.05
C PRO A 774 -7.34 -13.60 31.21
N ALA A 775 -7.12 -14.11 32.43
CA ALA A 775 -7.15 -15.56 32.69
C ALA A 775 -8.51 -16.18 32.31
N ALA A 776 -9.61 -15.49 32.67
CA ALA A 776 -10.99 -15.86 32.34
C ALA A 776 -11.22 -16.17 30.84
N MET A 777 -10.62 -15.41 29.92
CA MET A 777 -10.82 -15.62 28.47
C MET A 777 -10.19 -16.91 27.91
N ARG A 778 -9.45 -17.67 28.73
CA ARG A 778 -8.85 -18.97 28.38
C ARG A 778 -9.76 -20.14 28.76
N THR A 779 -10.58 -19.96 29.80
CA THR A 779 -11.47 -20.97 30.38
C THR A 779 -12.92 -20.82 29.93
N LEU A 780 -13.43 -19.60 29.81
CA LEU A 780 -14.81 -19.32 29.41
C LEU A 780 -15.11 -19.77 27.97
N THR A 781 -16.34 -20.22 27.76
CA THR A 781 -16.86 -20.75 26.49
C THR A 781 -18.28 -20.20 26.21
N GLY A 782 -18.75 -20.40 24.98
CA GLY A 782 -20.05 -19.88 24.50
C GLY A 782 -20.03 -18.39 24.14
N PRO A 783 -21.14 -17.85 23.62
CA PRO A 783 -21.23 -16.45 23.22
C PRO A 783 -21.19 -15.50 24.42
N MET A 784 -20.21 -14.60 24.42
CA MET A 784 -19.94 -13.70 25.54
C MET A 784 -19.79 -12.23 25.15
N LEU A 785 -20.08 -11.34 26.09
CA LEU A 785 -19.74 -9.91 26.03
C LEU A 785 -18.64 -9.61 27.06
N VAL A 786 -17.58 -8.93 26.65
CA VAL A 786 -16.54 -8.41 27.55
C VAL A 786 -16.78 -6.92 27.78
N LEU A 787 -16.75 -6.51 29.05
CA LEU A 787 -16.93 -5.14 29.51
C LEU A 787 -15.65 -4.65 30.21
N PRO A 788 -15.23 -3.39 30.02
CA PRO A 788 -15.90 -2.33 29.25
C PRO A 788 -15.74 -2.46 27.72
N SER A 789 -16.84 -2.37 26.98
CA SER A 789 -16.81 -2.37 25.51
C SER A 789 -16.70 -0.95 24.96
N THR A 790 -15.75 -0.73 24.05
CA THR A 790 -15.58 0.52 23.29
C THR A 790 -15.10 0.21 21.88
N ALA A 791 -15.18 1.18 20.96
CA ALA A 791 -14.71 1.01 19.59
C ALA A 791 -13.19 0.74 19.47
N LEU A 792 -12.39 1.01 20.50
CA LEU A 792 -10.95 0.72 20.51
C LEU A 792 -10.62 -0.51 21.37
N THR A 793 -11.14 -0.60 22.61
CA THR A 793 -10.87 -1.74 23.50
C THR A 793 -11.35 -3.07 22.93
N ASP A 794 -12.46 -3.11 22.19
CA ASP A 794 -12.95 -4.31 21.51
C ASP A 794 -11.90 -4.90 20.54
N GLN A 795 -10.99 -4.09 19.96
CA GLN A 795 -9.92 -4.58 19.08
C GLN A 795 -8.93 -5.51 19.81
N THR A 796 -8.62 -5.19 21.07
CA THR A 796 -7.76 -6.02 21.93
C THR A 796 -8.50 -7.25 22.44
N VAL A 797 -9.81 -7.15 22.70
CA VAL A 797 -10.67 -8.31 23.05
C VAL A 797 -10.73 -9.32 21.89
N MET A 798 -10.82 -8.85 20.64
CA MET A 798 -10.72 -9.70 19.46
C MET A 798 -9.37 -10.42 19.38
N LEU A 799 -8.24 -9.72 19.60
CA LEU A 799 -6.92 -10.37 19.70
C LEU A 799 -6.86 -11.45 20.79
N TRP A 800 -7.42 -11.17 21.96
CA TRP A 800 -7.49 -12.13 23.07
C TRP A 800 -8.31 -13.38 22.74
N SER A 801 -9.30 -13.32 21.84
CA SER A 801 -10.09 -14.49 21.44
C SER A 801 -9.27 -15.55 20.69
N THR A 802 -8.11 -15.19 20.12
CA THR A 802 -7.31 -16.09 19.25
C THR A 802 -6.76 -17.36 19.93
N SER A 803 -6.97 -17.54 21.24
CA SER A 803 -6.69 -18.80 21.97
C SER A 803 -7.78 -19.86 21.83
N ARG A 804 -9.03 -19.47 21.52
CA ARG A 804 -10.20 -20.37 21.51
C ARG A 804 -11.18 -20.10 20.36
N PHE A 805 -11.18 -18.87 19.82
CA PHE A 805 -12.17 -18.33 18.88
C PHE A 805 -13.62 -18.49 19.36
N GLN A 806 -13.84 -18.23 20.66
CA GLN A 806 -15.19 -18.15 21.23
C GLN A 806 -15.99 -17.02 20.58
N ASP A 807 -17.31 -17.18 20.49
CA ASP A 807 -18.20 -16.14 20.01
C ASP A 807 -18.19 -14.92 20.95
N LEU A 808 -17.95 -13.74 20.39
CA LEU A 808 -17.85 -12.45 21.08
C LEU A 808 -18.88 -11.48 20.52
N ALA A 809 -19.72 -10.91 21.39
CA ALA A 809 -20.59 -9.79 21.04
C ALA A 809 -19.80 -8.49 20.78
N ASN A 810 -18.61 -8.36 21.40
CA ASN A 810 -17.65 -7.29 21.10
C ASN A 810 -17.28 -7.28 19.62
N GLY A 811 -17.10 -6.08 19.07
CA GLY A 811 -16.73 -5.92 17.68
C GLY A 811 -16.29 -4.51 17.36
N SER A 812 -15.16 -4.40 16.67
CA SER A 812 -14.63 -3.13 16.20
C SER A 812 -14.22 -3.19 14.73
N GLY A 813 -14.45 -2.08 14.05
CA GLY A 813 -14.30 -1.89 12.61
C GLY A 813 -15.12 -0.68 12.16
N GLY A 814 -14.96 -0.30 10.89
CA GLY A 814 -15.74 0.80 10.31
C GLY A 814 -17.17 0.42 9.92
N PHE A 815 -17.59 -0.83 10.11
CA PHE A 815 -18.89 -1.34 9.69
C PHE A 815 -19.60 -2.06 10.85
N ALA A 816 -20.93 -2.06 10.80
CA ALA A 816 -21.82 -2.28 11.96
C ALA A 816 -21.64 -1.31 13.18
N PRO A 817 -21.12 -0.06 13.05
CA PRO A 817 -20.92 0.81 14.23
C PRO A 817 -22.23 1.17 14.92
N GLN A 818 -23.34 1.28 14.19
CA GLN A 818 -24.67 1.52 14.74
C GLN A 818 -25.10 0.42 15.70
N ARG A 819 -25.07 -0.85 15.28
CA ARG A 819 -25.48 -1.99 16.13
C ARG A 819 -24.56 -2.19 17.33
N GLN A 820 -23.27 -1.93 17.17
CA GLN A 820 -22.33 -1.88 18.29
C GLN A 820 -22.63 -0.71 19.26
N SER A 821 -23.05 0.46 18.75
CA SER A 821 -23.53 1.57 19.58
C SER A 821 -24.87 1.28 20.27
N GLU A 822 -25.74 0.49 19.64
CA GLU A 822 -27.03 0.05 20.20
C GLU A 822 -26.80 -0.95 21.33
N MET A 823 -25.91 -1.93 21.12
CA MET A 823 -25.47 -2.85 22.16
C MET A 823 -24.88 -2.10 23.35
N ARG A 824 -23.88 -1.23 23.13
CA ARG A 824 -23.24 -0.48 24.22
C ARG A 824 -24.21 0.44 24.97
N ARG A 825 -25.23 1.01 24.29
CA ARG A 825 -26.31 1.77 24.96
C ARG A 825 -27.25 0.87 25.75
N ALA A 826 -27.70 -0.24 25.17
CA ALA A 826 -28.64 -1.18 25.80
C ALA A 826 -28.04 -1.92 27.01
N VAL A 827 -26.72 -2.04 27.08
CA VAL A 827 -26.01 -2.61 28.25
C VAL A 827 -25.33 -1.57 29.13
N ALA A 828 -25.52 -0.26 28.90
CA ALA A 828 -24.82 0.80 29.64
C ALA A 828 -25.13 0.79 31.15
N SER A 829 -26.29 0.27 31.55
CA SER A 829 -26.77 0.13 32.93
C SER A 829 -26.53 -1.26 33.54
N PHE A 830 -25.86 -2.18 32.82
CA PHE A 830 -25.69 -3.57 33.25
C PHE A 830 -24.97 -3.69 34.62
N PRO A 831 -25.37 -4.61 35.51
CA PRO A 831 -26.47 -5.56 35.36
C PRO A 831 -27.83 -4.96 35.76
N ASP A 832 -28.78 -5.01 34.81
CA ASP A 832 -30.18 -4.64 35.03
C ASP A 832 -31.10 -5.53 34.17
N VAL A 833 -32.40 -5.55 34.46
CA VAL A 833 -33.35 -6.45 33.79
C VAL A 833 -33.39 -6.25 32.26
N ALA A 834 -33.34 -5.00 31.78
CA ALA A 834 -33.43 -4.70 30.36
C ALA A 834 -32.13 -5.06 29.61
N SER A 835 -30.96 -4.80 30.20
CA SER A 835 -29.68 -5.21 29.62
C SER A 835 -29.50 -6.74 29.60
N ILE A 836 -29.96 -7.44 30.64
CA ILE A 836 -29.98 -8.91 30.70
C ILE A 836 -30.92 -9.48 29.65
N GLU A 837 -32.13 -8.96 29.50
CA GLU A 837 -33.08 -9.44 28.48
C GLU A 837 -32.56 -9.17 27.06
N TYR A 838 -32.01 -7.98 26.79
CA TYR A 838 -31.40 -7.61 25.51
C TYR A 838 -30.28 -8.59 25.08
N LEU A 839 -29.49 -9.08 26.04
CA LEU A 839 -28.42 -10.06 25.83
C LEU A 839 -28.98 -11.48 25.65
N ARG A 840 -29.95 -11.91 26.47
CA ARG A 840 -30.68 -13.18 26.30
C ARG A 840 -31.33 -13.28 24.92
N GLN A 841 -32.02 -12.23 24.46
CA GLN A 841 -32.60 -12.14 23.10
C GLN A 841 -31.55 -12.31 21.98
N ARG A 842 -30.31 -11.83 22.21
CA ARG A 842 -29.16 -11.98 21.29
C ARG A 842 -28.36 -13.27 21.50
N ARG A 843 -28.81 -14.16 22.39
CA ARG A 843 -28.16 -15.44 22.75
C ARG A 843 -26.77 -15.27 23.36
N VAL A 844 -26.48 -14.12 23.98
CA VAL A 844 -25.26 -13.89 24.74
C VAL A 844 -25.50 -14.40 26.16
N GLY A 845 -24.90 -15.55 26.50
CA GLY A 845 -25.12 -16.23 27.78
C GLY A 845 -24.16 -15.81 28.89
N THR A 846 -23.06 -15.12 28.55
CA THR A 846 -21.97 -14.82 29.49
C THR A 846 -21.55 -13.36 29.36
N VAL A 847 -21.33 -12.66 30.48
CA VAL A 847 -20.71 -11.33 30.50
C VAL A 847 -19.46 -11.38 31.38
N LEU A 848 -18.31 -10.95 30.85
CA LEU A 848 -17.03 -10.85 31.55
C LEU A 848 -16.70 -9.38 31.80
N LEU A 849 -16.68 -8.97 33.07
CA LEU A 849 -16.35 -7.62 33.50
C LEU A 849 -14.90 -7.55 33.99
N LEU A 850 -14.07 -6.71 33.35
CA LEU A 850 -12.66 -6.52 33.68
C LEU A 850 -12.48 -5.35 34.65
N ARG A 851 -12.56 -5.60 35.97
CA ARG A 851 -12.50 -4.60 37.05
C ARG A 851 -11.35 -3.60 36.90
N ALA A 852 -10.17 -4.05 36.47
CA ALA A 852 -9.00 -3.19 36.23
C ALA A 852 -9.20 -2.10 35.14
N GLN A 853 -10.33 -2.12 34.41
CA GLN A 853 -10.63 -1.21 33.30
C GLN A 853 -11.97 -0.46 33.44
N VAL A 854 -12.81 -0.76 34.44
CA VAL A 854 -14.17 -0.20 34.52
C VAL A 854 -14.24 1.25 35.03
N VAL A 855 -13.18 1.75 35.67
CA VAL A 855 -13.12 3.09 36.27
C VAL A 855 -13.29 4.18 35.20
N GLY A 856 -14.20 5.12 35.42
CA GLY A 856 -14.58 6.15 34.47
C GLY A 856 -15.49 5.68 33.32
N THR A 857 -15.99 4.44 33.36
CA THR A 857 -16.92 3.89 32.37
C THR A 857 -18.33 3.73 32.96
N PRO A 858 -19.40 3.58 32.13
CA PRO A 858 -20.74 3.30 32.64
C PRO A 858 -20.81 2.06 33.55
N TRP A 859 -19.87 1.13 33.36
CA TRP A 859 -19.80 -0.15 34.06
C TRP A 859 -18.97 -0.13 35.35
N GLU A 860 -18.57 1.04 35.84
CA GLU A 860 -17.74 1.18 37.05
C GLU A 860 -18.33 0.44 38.25
N ARG A 861 -19.65 0.53 38.45
CA ARG A 861 -20.38 -0.11 39.56
C ARG A 861 -20.91 -1.51 39.23
N SER A 862 -20.75 -1.99 38.00
CA SER A 862 -21.30 -3.29 37.58
C SER A 862 -20.76 -4.47 38.40
N GLY A 863 -19.58 -4.30 39.01
CA GLY A 863 -18.96 -5.28 39.90
C GLY A 863 -19.52 -5.30 41.33
N ASP A 864 -20.40 -4.36 41.71
CA ASP A 864 -20.86 -4.15 43.09
C ASP A 864 -22.39 -4.32 43.24
N VAL A 865 -23.12 -4.38 42.14
CA VAL A 865 -24.58 -4.58 42.14
C VAL A 865 -24.94 -6.02 42.56
N PRO A 866 -25.86 -6.21 43.54
CA PRO A 866 -26.43 -7.53 43.87
C PRO A 866 -27.23 -8.11 42.69
N VAL A 867 -27.13 -9.41 42.45
CA VAL A 867 -27.69 -10.07 41.24
C VAL A 867 -28.77 -11.11 41.55
N GLU A 868 -29.00 -11.40 42.82
CA GLU A 868 -29.88 -12.45 43.32
C GLU A 868 -31.33 -12.21 42.86
N THR A 869 -31.76 -10.95 42.81
CA THR A 869 -33.08 -10.51 42.33
C THR A 869 -33.20 -10.43 40.80
N LEU A 870 -32.08 -10.56 40.06
CA LEU A 870 -32.04 -10.45 38.60
C LEU A 870 -32.11 -11.81 37.89
N GLY A 871 -32.09 -12.92 38.64
CA GLY A 871 -32.17 -14.27 38.07
C GLY A 871 -30.98 -14.62 37.17
N ILE A 872 -29.77 -14.23 37.58
CA ILE A 872 -28.50 -14.52 36.92
C ILE A 872 -27.48 -15.00 37.95
N ARG A 873 -26.46 -15.77 37.53
CA ARG A 873 -25.40 -16.26 38.44
C ARG A 873 -24.13 -15.43 38.27
N ARG A 874 -23.61 -14.86 39.35
CA ARG A 874 -22.29 -14.20 39.40
C ARG A 874 -21.21 -15.15 39.89
N GLU A 875 -19.99 -14.97 39.39
CA GLU A 875 -18.77 -15.67 39.80
C GLU A 875 -17.58 -14.71 39.71
N ASP A 876 -16.97 -14.37 40.84
CA ASP A 876 -15.72 -13.58 40.87
C ASP A 876 -14.54 -14.56 40.64
N LEU A 877 -13.84 -14.44 39.51
CA LEU A 877 -12.82 -15.42 39.08
C LEU A 877 -11.41 -15.10 39.57
N ASP A 878 -11.06 -13.81 39.54
CA ASP A 878 -9.83 -13.25 40.11
C ASP A 878 -10.10 -11.80 40.54
N ASP A 879 -9.16 -11.18 41.27
CA ASP A 879 -9.31 -9.81 41.78
C ASP A 879 -9.69 -8.79 40.68
N ASN A 880 -9.33 -9.08 39.43
CA ASN A 880 -9.50 -8.21 38.27
C ASN A 880 -10.66 -8.61 37.34
N SER A 881 -11.38 -9.71 37.59
CA SER A 881 -12.44 -10.17 36.68
C SER A 881 -13.64 -10.87 37.35
N VAL A 882 -14.84 -10.46 36.92
CA VAL A 882 -16.13 -11.00 37.35
C VAL A 882 -16.87 -11.56 36.14
N VAL A 883 -17.55 -12.69 36.30
CA VAL A 883 -18.38 -13.30 35.27
C VAL A 883 -19.83 -13.35 35.72
N PHE A 884 -20.73 -13.01 34.80
CA PHE A 884 -22.17 -13.11 34.96
C PHE A 884 -22.71 -14.11 33.92
N TYR A 885 -23.43 -15.12 34.39
CA TYR A 885 -24.08 -16.13 33.55
C TYR A 885 -25.58 -15.83 33.48
N LEU A 886 -26.07 -15.57 32.27
CA LEU A 886 -27.40 -15.06 31.95
C LEU A 886 -28.37 -16.18 31.50
N ASN A 887 -28.13 -17.42 31.93
CA ASN A 887 -28.91 -18.61 31.56
C ASN A 887 -30.43 -18.42 31.76
#